data_AF-A0A218ZPA9-F1
#
_entry.id   AF-A0A218ZPA9-F1
#
_cell.length_a   1.000
_cell.length_b   1.000
_cell.length_c   1.000
_cell.angle_alpha   90.00
_cell.angle_beta   90.00
_cell.angle_gamma   90.00
#
_symmetry.space_group_name_H-M   'P 1'
#
loop_
_entity.id
_entity.type
_entity.pdbx_description
1 polymer ?
#
loop_
_entity_poly.entity_id
_entity_poly.type
_entity_poly.pdbx_seq_one_letter_code
_entity_poly.pdbx_strand_id
1 'polypeptide(L)'
;MINIRTIMNKKKFVIAMVFSLLMLGSAFAISALASGGSQPVLTGNQSGPVLNSEPSTATSNTPWSMPTTTMQEPSYTNGTFKMGIDCNVNSLNPFQETTYCDAYVVEELYDGLFNTLPNGQVVPWLASNYSVAHVTANNQTYDLLTNTSVNYSYIYTINLKPYVQWTDWTPANASQTYTFSNVLHYYFNGNMTTHVFKSYKNTTMKKYYLQSGDVVQSFRMQQSCGDWPNVVSVVPNGNLSVKVYVSKPTLLLFTADFENNVLPYHIWIKHDFTSVDGLYNYTPGISSGNGWYDWNMGWNTATGRSPGSVGTGPFMVQNSYGMPEGAIIPSHVETMYVNPHYFVQYANKSSGLRQYTPKIYEINEPFFSSESSMIAAYQKGQIDTTSLAPTPNFLPQIQSTPGSYIYHKTSSAYGYLRLNTRVAPMNVTAFRQALNYATPTAYIASAISDGYAVLSSDPVNPGNTLYYNSSAPQYTLNMAKAKSLIKSIPGMVNVSGTLEYYGKPVSLTIQTTVGSVAPDNIEGIDATEKYWNELGITVNLKEEAFTTLISNIDGTISSNSNLYQIGDLGISTPIGDPALDCRDSLNPKYGIPTDSYVGPFSSMVFNGKTLNGTQVQDLFNNITAKMVNSNSLSSNVHEAKQLQSLMIQQATMVNLGYFVDLIPEQTNGFTNYSHTNPDAVYLYWYWQFFSLEHTKTSTVKYPYHLTVKATVSSGTTQYDNETSTISFTVTNGTTPVSGATVLVGIAATYGGIFNITSTNLTTNSNGVAQFKYEVKDLNTLLVTTNSTGVVVHVSSEDVNITGIAEIPGSTTVGSGNATVELTLMPNKPVTAVTTANYTTDYIVAGVVVAVGVVAGAAFVVMRKPKIKS
;
A
#
# COMPACT_ATOMS: atom_id res chain seq x y z
N MET A 1 -13.30 -20.01 -43.17
CA MET A 1 -12.17 -19.95 -42.21
C MET A 1 -12.75 -19.75 -40.83
N ILE A 2 -12.16 -20.31 -39.76
CA ILE A 2 -12.86 -20.54 -38.48
C ILE A 2 -12.17 -19.80 -37.32
N ASN A 3 -12.99 -19.18 -36.46
CA ASN A 3 -12.73 -18.61 -35.13
C ASN A 3 -11.27 -18.46 -34.65
N ILE A 4 -10.76 -17.22 -34.70
CA ILE A 4 -9.57 -16.79 -33.94
C ILE A 4 -9.97 -16.18 -32.58
N ARG A 5 -11.04 -15.37 -32.51
CA ARG A 5 -11.41 -14.66 -31.25
C ARG A 5 -11.80 -15.58 -30.09
N THR A 6 -12.52 -16.68 -30.34
CA THR A 6 -12.90 -17.66 -29.31
C THR A 6 -11.71 -18.40 -28.67
N ILE A 7 -10.52 -18.34 -29.30
CA ILE A 7 -9.31 -18.95 -28.76
C ILE A 7 -8.70 -18.10 -27.64
N MET A 8 -8.96 -16.77 -27.60
CA MET A 8 -8.38 -15.88 -26.60
C MET A 8 -8.86 -16.21 -25.18
N ASN A 9 -10.16 -16.40 -24.95
CA ASN A 9 -10.67 -16.74 -23.60
C ASN A 9 -10.19 -18.11 -23.09
N LYS A 10 -9.79 -19.04 -23.98
CA LYS A 10 -9.13 -20.30 -23.57
C LYS A 10 -7.60 -20.19 -23.46
N LYS A 11 -6.98 -19.19 -24.11
CA LYS A 11 -5.57 -18.82 -23.88
C LYS A 11 -5.38 -18.01 -22.59
N LYS A 12 -6.33 -17.16 -22.18
CA LYS A 12 -6.31 -16.45 -20.87
C LYS A 12 -6.01 -17.45 -19.73
N PHE A 13 -6.68 -18.61 -19.72
CA PHE A 13 -6.52 -19.66 -18.70
C PHE A 13 -5.16 -20.41 -18.72
N VAL A 14 -4.40 -20.38 -19.83
CA VAL A 14 -3.16 -21.18 -19.98
C VAL A 14 -1.90 -20.30 -19.99
N ILE A 15 -1.99 -19.07 -20.50
CA ILE A 15 -0.84 -18.15 -20.57
C ILE A 15 -0.61 -17.46 -19.21
N ALA A 16 -1.68 -17.11 -18.48
CA ALA A 16 -1.59 -16.57 -17.13
C ALA A 16 -0.88 -17.52 -16.13
N MET A 17 -0.85 -18.82 -16.42
CA MET A 17 -0.31 -19.87 -15.54
C MET A 17 1.20 -20.10 -15.69
N VAL A 18 1.89 -19.36 -16.57
CA VAL A 18 3.32 -19.60 -16.91
C VAL A 18 4.21 -18.38 -16.64
N PHE A 19 3.64 -17.18 -16.57
CA PHE A 19 4.40 -15.92 -16.41
C PHE A 19 4.08 -15.11 -15.14
N SER A 20 3.30 -15.69 -14.19
CA SER A 20 3.06 -15.11 -12.85
C SER A 20 4.36 -14.79 -12.09
N LEU A 21 5.44 -15.52 -12.42
CA LEU A 21 6.84 -15.38 -11.96
C LEU A 21 7.45 -13.97 -11.98
N LEU A 22 6.78 -12.97 -12.57
CA LEU A 22 7.26 -11.58 -12.68
C LEU A 22 6.29 -10.54 -12.10
N MET A 23 5.12 -10.93 -11.59
CA MET A 23 4.03 -9.98 -11.28
C MET A 23 4.30 -9.09 -10.06
N LEU A 24 4.71 -9.67 -8.94
CA LEU A 24 4.30 -9.10 -7.65
C LEU A 24 5.33 -8.15 -7.02
N GLY A 25 6.63 -8.27 -7.35
CA GLY A 25 7.67 -7.34 -6.87
C GLY A 25 7.48 -5.88 -7.31
N SER A 26 6.61 -5.61 -8.30
CA SER A 26 6.37 -4.29 -8.89
C SER A 26 5.83 -3.26 -7.91
N ALA A 27 4.98 -3.66 -6.95
CA ALA A 27 4.38 -2.71 -6.00
C ALA A 27 5.40 -2.11 -4.99
N PHE A 28 6.59 -2.72 -4.85
CA PHE A 28 7.48 -2.51 -3.70
C PHE A 28 8.81 -1.82 -3.96
N ALA A 29 9.14 -1.44 -5.20
CA ALA A 29 10.39 -0.68 -5.44
C ALA A 29 10.43 0.70 -4.74
N ILE A 30 9.31 1.18 -4.19
CA ILE A 30 9.16 2.56 -3.68
C ILE A 30 9.15 2.63 -2.15
N SER A 31 8.47 1.71 -1.43
CA SER A 31 8.59 1.60 0.04
C SER A 31 9.96 1.10 0.49
N ALA A 32 10.82 0.76 -0.46
CA ALA A 32 12.09 0.09 -0.25
C ALA A 32 13.27 0.96 -0.78
N LEU A 33 13.01 1.78 -1.82
CA LEU A 33 13.68 3.08 -1.97
C LEU A 33 13.33 4.06 -0.83
N ALA A 34 12.50 3.69 0.15
CA ALA A 34 12.23 4.48 1.34
C ALA A 34 13.39 4.52 2.35
N SER A 35 14.48 3.77 2.14
CA SER A 35 15.79 4.11 2.73
C SER A 35 16.36 5.45 2.19
N GLY A 36 15.69 6.03 1.18
CA GLY A 36 15.73 7.43 0.76
C GLY A 36 14.42 8.24 0.98
N GLY A 37 13.44 7.73 1.76
CA GLY A 37 12.27 8.46 2.29
C GLY A 37 10.90 7.73 2.34
N SER A 38 10.19 7.79 3.49
CA SER A 38 8.68 7.75 3.72
C SER A 38 8.00 6.63 4.60
N GLN A 39 7.81 6.87 5.93
CA GLN A 39 6.71 6.41 6.90
C GLN A 39 6.53 4.87 7.18
N PRO A 40 5.57 4.29 8.00
CA PRO A 40 4.30 4.75 8.70
C PRO A 40 3.89 4.16 10.13
N VAL A 41 2.70 4.37 10.82
CA VAL A 41 1.79 5.55 11.07
C VAL A 41 0.43 5.37 11.90
N LEU A 42 -0.32 6.47 12.20
CA LEU A 42 -1.83 6.69 12.32
C LEU A 42 -2.73 6.70 13.63
N THR A 43 -3.12 7.90 14.14
CA THR A 43 -4.37 8.26 14.91
C THR A 43 -4.36 8.58 16.42
N GLY A 44 -5.33 9.43 16.79
CA GLY A 44 -6.04 9.43 18.09
C GLY A 44 -7.57 9.31 17.83
N ASN A 45 -8.50 9.53 18.76
CA ASN A 45 -8.41 10.24 20.03
C ASN A 45 -9.64 9.87 20.90
N GLN A 46 -9.45 9.44 22.15
CA GLN A 46 -10.50 9.29 23.16
C GLN A 46 -10.33 10.40 24.21
N SER A 47 -11.40 11.12 24.53
CA SER A 47 -11.31 12.40 25.24
C SER A 47 -10.81 12.27 26.69
N GLY A 48 -9.54 12.64 26.91
CA GLY A 48 -8.91 12.79 28.22
C GLY A 48 -8.04 14.07 28.28
N PRO A 49 -7.73 14.60 29.48
CA PRO A 49 -7.19 15.96 29.60
C PRO A 49 -5.67 16.07 29.35
N VAL A 50 -5.32 17.08 28.55
CA VAL A 50 -4.12 17.94 28.68
C VAL A 50 -2.79 17.22 28.97
N LEU A 51 -2.02 16.92 27.92
CA LEU A 51 -0.58 16.64 28.02
C LEU A 51 0.22 17.91 28.31
N ASN A 52 0.05 18.45 29.51
CA ASN A 52 0.91 19.48 30.08
C ASN A 52 1.00 19.30 31.61
N SER A 53 1.32 18.07 32.02
CA SER A 53 1.87 17.77 33.34
C SER A 53 3.38 17.56 33.19
N GLU A 54 4.17 18.14 34.10
CA GLU A 54 5.55 17.68 34.31
C GLU A 54 5.56 16.16 34.55
N PRO A 55 6.66 15.44 34.20
CA PRO A 55 6.82 14.08 34.68
C PRO A 55 6.77 14.09 36.20
N SER A 56 5.71 13.52 36.77
CA SER A 56 5.58 13.37 38.23
C SER A 56 6.85 12.72 38.78
N THR A 57 7.26 13.10 39.98
CA THR A 57 8.52 12.66 40.63
C THR A 57 8.49 11.19 41.10
N ALA A 58 7.87 10.32 40.31
CA ALA A 58 7.83 8.88 40.43
C ALA A 58 9.21 8.26 40.15
N THR A 59 10.07 8.29 41.17
CA THR A 59 11.30 7.48 41.26
C THR A 59 10.95 5.99 41.41
N SER A 60 10.36 5.42 40.35
CA SER A 60 9.90 4.04 40.25
C SER A 60 11.07 3.06 40.13
N ASN A 61 11.86 2.95 41.20
CA ASN A 61 13.05 2.09 41.32
C ASN A 61 12.72 0.58 41.44
N THR A 62 11.64 0.11 40.80
CA THR A 62 11.27 -1.30 40.73
C THR A 62 12.16 -2.01 39.72
N PRO A 63 13.03 -2.97 40.11
CA PRO A 63 14.01 -3.53 39.19
C PRO A 63 13.38 -4.36 38.06
N TRP A 64 13.96 -4.26 36.86
CA TRP A 64 13.80 -5.28 35.82
C TRP A 64 14.31 -6.64 36.33
N SER A 65 13.52 -7.70 36.17
CA SER A 65 13.88 -9.06 36.55
C SER A 65 14.39 -9.86 35.34
N MET A 66 15.57 -10.46 35.46
CA MET A 66 16.13 -11.33 34.40
C MET A 66 15.30 -12.60 34.20
N PRO A 67 15.05 -13.05 32.96
CA PRO A 67 14.42 -14.34 32.66
C PRO A 67 15.48 -15.47 32.66
N THR A 68 15.06 -16.69 33.03
CA THR A 68 15.95 -17.87 33.07
C THR A 68 15.46 -19.06 32.24
N THR A 69 14.31 -18.96 31.57
CA THR A 69 13.80 -19.95 30.60
C THR A 69 13.10 -19.26 29.42
N THR A 70 12.86 -20.02 28.36
CA THR A 70 12.04 -19.67 27.17
C THR A 70 10.67 -19.09 27.51
N MET A 71 10.14 -18.26 26.58
CA MET A 71 8.78 -17.69 26.50
C MET A 71 7.84 -18.08 27.67
N GLN A 72 7.62 -17.12 28.58
CA GLN A 72 6.86 -17.35 29.81
C GLN A 72 5.43 -16.78 29.78
N GLU A 73 4.93 -16.33 28.63
CA GLU A 73 3.56 -15.79 28.55
C GLU A 73 2.47 -16.87 28.66
N PRO A 74 1.47 -16.70 29.55
CA PRO A 74 0.34 -17.63 29.65
C PRO A 74 -0.52 -17.73 28.38
N SER A 75 -0.43 -16.77 27.47
CA SER A 75 -1.10 -16.74 26.16
C SER A 75 -0.26 -17.32 25.01
N TYR A 76 0.94 -17.85 25.28
CA TYR A 76 1.78 -18.47 24.26
C TYR A 76 1.17 -19.81 23.80
N THR A 77 0.68 -19.85 22.56
CA THR A 77 -0.04 -21.01 22.02
C THR A 77 0.86 -22.08 21.42
N ASN A 78 2.09 -21.73 21.01
CA ASN A 78 2.93 -22.49 20.06
C ASN A 78 2.29 -22.48 18.65
N GLY A 79 2.82 -23.27 17.70
CA GLY A 79 2.27 -23.44 16.35
C GLY A 79 3.10 -22.72 15.27
N THR A 80 3.04 -23.28 14.06
CA THR A 80 3.68 -22.75 12.85
C THR A 80 2.61 -22.11 11.97
N PHE A 81 2.63 -20.79 11.82
CA PHE A 81 1.75 -20.06 10.93
C PHE A 81 2.35 -20.03 9.52
N LYS A 82 1.55 -20.36 8.50
CA LYS A 82 2.05 -20.51 7.13
C LYS A 82 1.47 -19.48 6.17
N MET A 83 2.33 -18.60 5.68
CA MET A 83 1.96 -17.55 4.72
C MET A 83 2.57 -17.88 3.37
N GLY A 84 1.77 -18.27 2.38
CA GLY A 84 2.32 -18.49 1.03
C GLY A 84 2.87 -17.17 0.47
N ILE A 85 4.14 -17.16 0.04
CA ILE A 85 4.76 -16.02 -0.66
C ILE A 85 4.97 -16.33 -2.13
N ASP A 86 5.10 -15.29 -2.94
CA ASP A 86 5.24 -15.38 -4.41
C ASP A 86 6.33 -14.44 -4.97
N CYS A 87 7.15 -13.83 -4.09
CA CYS A 87 8.45 -13.25 -4.46
C CYS A 87 9.60 -13.88 -3.67
N ASN A 88 10.84 -13.57 -4.06
CA ASN A 88 12.03 -13.98 -3.30
C ASN A 88 12.41 -12.88 -2.31
N VAL A 89 12.95 -13.29 -1.15
CA VAL A 89 13.78 -12.42 -0.30
C VAL A 89 15.10 -12.17 -1.04
N ASN A 90 15.35 -10.93 -1.42
CA ASN A 90 16.55 -10.47 -2.13
C ASN A 90 17.56 -9.84 -1.16
N SER A 91 17.07 -9.26 -0.07
CA SER A 91 17.85 -8.51 0.91
C SER A 91 17.33 -8.72 2.32
N LEU A 92 18.25 -8.71 3.29
CA LEU A 92 17.94 -8.68 4.72
C LEU A 92 18.57 -7.46 5.41
N ASN A 93 19.05 -6.50 4.62
CA ASN A 93 19.58 -5.25 5.14
C ASN A 93 18.43 -4.22 5.20
N PRO A 94 18.06 -3.68 6.38
CA PRO A 94 16.99 -2.67 6.56
C PRO A 94 17.23 -1.31 5.87
N PHE A 95 18.29 -1.21 5.06
CA PHE A 95 18.62 -0.03 4.24
C PHE A 95 18.72 -0.36 2.73
N GLN A 96 18.49 -1.63 2.36
CA GLN A 96 18.47 -2.14 0.99
C GLN A 96 17.32 -3.14 0.80
N GLU A 97 16.19 -2.96 1.47
CA GLU A 97 14.98 -3.66 1.08
C GLU A 97 14.62 -3.26 -0.37
N THR A 98 13.98 -4.15 -1.11
CA THR A 98 13.57 -3.94 -2.52
C THR A 98 12.21 -4.53 -2.85
N THR A 99 11.70 -5.46 -2.03
CA THR A 99 10.42 -6.15 -2.19
C THR A 99 9.71 -6.33 -0.84
N TYR A 100 8.41 -6.64 -0.86
CA TYR A 100 7.67 -6.99 0.37
C TYR A 100 8.20 -8.26 1.04
N CYS A 101 8.79 -9.21 0.30
CA CYS A 101 9.42 -10.38 0.90
C CYS A 101 10.69 -10.01 1.69
N ASP A 102 11.36 -8.90 1.36
CA ASP A 102 12.43 -8.36 2.20
C ASP A 102 11.83 -7.83 3.51
N ALA A 103 10.82 -6.95 3.41
CA ALA A 103 10.15 -6.34 4.57
C ALA A 103 9.49 -7.35 5.52
N TYR A 104 8.84 -8.40 4.99
CA TYR A 104 8.23 -9.49 5.77
C TYR A 104 9.22 -10.18 6.71
N VAL A 105 10.50 -10.27 6.33
CA VAL A 105 11.53 -10.85 7.19
C VAL A 105 12.23 -9.78 8.02
N VAL A 106 12.53 -8.61 7.44
CA VAL A 106 13.34 -7.58 8.10
C VAL A 106 12.63 -6.93 9.29
N GLU A 107 11.35 -6.59 9.17
CA GLU A 107 10.58 -5.95 10.26
C GLU A 107 10.42 -6.88 11.49
N GLU A 108 10.48 -8.19 11.30
CA GLU A 108 10.42 -9.18 12.38
C GLU A 108 11.76 -9.39 13.12
N LEU A 109 12.88 -8.95 12.53
CA LEU A 109 14.24 -9.16 13.06
C LEU A 109 14.73 -8.04 13.97
N TYR A 110 14.29 -6.80 13.75
CA TYR A 110 14.80 -5.59 14.40
C TYR A 110 13.69 -4.83 15.16
N ASP A 111 14.05 -3.73 15.82
CA ASP A 111 13.07 -2.79 16.41
C ASP A 111 13.64 -1.36 16.40
N GLY A 112 12.73 -0.37 16.38
CA GLY A 112 13.04 1.05 16.59
C GLY A 112 13.09 1.50 18.06
N LEU A 113 13.58 2.73 18.30
CA LEU A 113 13.49 3.36 19.63
C LEU A 113 12.04 3.60 20.04
N PHE A 114 11.20 3.96 19.08
CA PHE A 114 9.75 4.08 19.20
C PHE A 114 9.10 3.12 18.20
N ASN A 115 7.80 2.93 18.32
CA ASN A 115 6.98 2.16 17.39
C ASN A 115 5.58 2.78 17.37
N THR A 116 4.96 2.81 16.19
CA THR A 116 3.62 3.35 15.97
C THR A 116 2.63 2.19 15.87
N LEU A 117 1.76 2.08 16.88
CA LEU A 117 0.83 0.95 17.08
C LEU A 117 -0.23 0.82 15.95
N PRO A 118 -1.07 -0.24 15.91
CA PRO A 118 -2.20 -0.33 14.96
C PRO A 118 -3.29 0.74 15.09
N ASN A 119 -3.30 1.47 16.22
CA ASN A 119 -4.10 2.68 16.42
C ASN A 119 -3.23 3.95 16.30
N GLY A 120 -2.04 3.81 15.70
CA GLY A 120 -0.97 4.76 15.44
C GLY A 120 -0.71 5.82 16.51
N GLN A 121 -0.87 5.39 17.76
CA GLN A 121 -0.23 6.00 18.89
C GLN A 121 1.25 5.60 18.87
N VAL A 122 2.13 6.58 18.66
CA VAL A 122 3.58 6.47 18.91
C VAL A 122 3.82 6.07 20.37
N VAL A 123 4.62 5.03 20.62
CA VAL A 123 5.01 4.59 21.97
C VAL A 123 6.52 4.31 22.10
N PRO A 124 7.13 4.51 23.30
CA PRO A 124 8.52 4.13 23.55
C PRO A 124 8.74 2.61 23.45
N TRP A 125 9.48 2.18 22.42
CA TRP A 125 9.58 0.78 22.03
C TRP A 125 10.89 0.12 22.47
N LEU A 126 12.06 0.35 21.85
CA LEU A 126 13.33 0.09 22.56
C LEU A 126 13.64 1.17 23.62
N ALA A 127 13.05 2.36 23.50
CA ALA A 127 13.09 3.39 24.53
C ALA A 127 12.18 3.04 25.73
N SER A 128 12.60 3.44 26.92
CA SER A 128 11.80 3.39 28.16
C SER A 128 11.00 4.67 28.39
N ASN A 129 11.58 5.82 28.01
CA ASN A 129 11.00 7.16 28.01
C ASN A 129 11.96 8.14 27.30
N TYR A 130 11.53 9.40 27.15
CA TYR A 130 12.38 10.50 26.73
C TYR A 130 12.07 11.77 27.54
N SER A 131 12.98 12.73 27.52
CA SER A 131 12.73 14.11 27.96
C SER A 131 13.29 15.11 26.96
N VAL A 132 12.66 16.28 26.83
CA VAL A 132 13.05 17.33 25.88
C VAL A 132 13.47 18.58 26.64
N ALA A 133 14.65 19.12 26.34
CA ALA A 133 15.12 20.40 26.84
C ALA A 133 15.26 21.39 25.67
N HIS A 134 14.65 22.56 25.78
CA HIS A 134 14.90 23.71 24.90
C HIS A 134 16.09 24.51 25.43
N VAL A 135 17.00 24.92 24.54
CA VAL A 135 18.24 25.63 24.88
C VAL A 135 18.31 26.95 24.11
N THR A 136 18.41 28.06 24.85
CA THR A 136 18.23 29.43 24.32
C THR A 136 19.53 30.15 23.98
N ALA A 137 20.69 29.54 24.25
CA ALA A 137 21.98 30.03 23.76
C ALA A 137 22.30 29.40 22.40
N ASN A 138 23.18 30.06 21.62
CA ASN A 138 23.70 29.54 20.34
C ASN A 138 24.62 28.33 20.57
N ASN A 139 24.03 27.20 20.93
CA ASN A 139 24.74 25.94 21.11
C ASN A 139 24.99 25.29 19.75
N GLN A 140 26.17 24.70 19.60
CA GLN A 140 26.54 23.96 18.40
C GLN A 140 26.96 22.54 18.75
N THR A 141 26.66 21.62 17.84
CA THR A 141 27.18 20.25 17.85
C THR A 141 27.80 19.95 16.49
N TYR A 142 28.63 18.91 16.42
CA TYR A 142 29.22 18.49 15.16
C TYR A 142 28.23 17.63 14.37
N ASP A 143 27.95 18.08 13.15
CA ASP A 143 27.15 17.37 12.16
C ASP A 143 28.07 16.67 11.15
N LEU A 144 27.74 15.43 10.81
CA LEU A 144 28.49 14.58 9.90
C LEU A 144 28.14 14.86 8.42
N LEU A 145 26.92 15.33 8.13
CA LEU A 145 26.49 15.68 6.76
C LEU A 145 27.21 16.92 6.23
N THR A 146 27.33 17.96 7.04
CA THR A 146 28.05 19.19 6.68
C THR A 146 29.54 19.16 7.04
N ASN A 147 29.99 18.22 7.88
CA ASN A 147 31.34 18.18 8.48
C ASN A 147 31.69 19.49 9.21
N THR A 148 30.70 20.13 9.85
CA THR A 148 30.87 21.39 10.57
C THR A 148 30.09 21.43 11.89
N SER A 149 30.32 22.49 12.67
CA SER A 149 29.56 22.78 13.88
C SER A 149 28.25 23.49 13.52
N VAL A 150 27.12 22.80 13.67
CA VAL A 150 25.78 23.28 13.32
C VAL A 150 24.98 23.60 14.58
N ASN A 151 24.15 24.65 14.52
CA ASN A 151 23.35 25.11 15.65
C ASN A 151 22.24 24.11 16.00
N TYR A 152 21.99 23.90 17.30
CA TYR A 152 20.81 23.18 17.80
C TYR A 152 20.07 23.98 18.87
N SER A 153 18.75 23.80 18.94
CA SER A 153 17.87 24.52 19.89
C SER A 153 17.18 23.57 20.87
N TYR A 154 17.18 22.27 20.61
CA TYR A 154 16.52 21.25 21.41
C TYR A 154 17.44 20.04 21.65
N ILE A 155 17.30 19.41 22.82
CA ILE A 155 17.97 18.16 23.18
C ILE A 155 16.90 17.16 23.59
N TYR A 156 16.75 16.08 22.84
CA TYR A 156 15.94 14.92 23.25
C TYR A 156 16.87 13.94 23.96
N THR A 157 16.69 13.75 25.26
CA THR A 157 17.39 12.71 26.03
C THR A 157 16.49 11.49 26.06
N ILE A 158 16.83 10.48 25.25
CA ILE A 158 16.09 9.21 25.18
C ILE A 158 16.77 8.24 26.15
N ASN A 159 15.99 7.53 26.97
CA ASN A 159 16.48 6.53 27.92
C ASN A 159 16.08 5.14 27.42
N LEU A 160 17.03 4.25 27.19
CA LEU A 160 16.83 2.91 26.62
C LEU A 160 16.31 1.93 27.68
N LYS A 161 15.53 0.92 27.28
CA LYS A 161 15.15 -0.17 28.20
C LYS A 161 16.40 -0.96 28.61
N PRO A 162 16.63 -1.21 29.92
CA PRO A 162 17.77 -2.01 30.36
C PRO A 162 17.52 -3.49 30.04
N TYR A 163 18.61 -4.27 29.91
CA TYR A 163 18.57 -5.72 29.71
C TYR A 163 17.88 -6.25 28.44
N VAL A 164 17.53 -5.41 27.46
CA VAL A 164 17.19 -5.89 26.11
C VAL A 164 18.40 -6.63 25.53
N GLN A 165 18.17 -7.83 25.00
CA GLN A 165 19.19 -8.77 24.53
C GLN A 165 19.16 -8.83 22.99
N TRP A 166 20.35 -8.83 22.37
CA TRP A 166 20.49 -9.18 20.96
C TRP A 166 20.25 -10.69 20.78
N THR A 167 19.75 -11.15 19.63
CA THR A 167 19.44 -12.58 19.40
C THR A 167 20.67 -13.52 19.45
N ASP A 168 21.90 -12.99 19.38
CA ASP A 168 23.16 -13.71 19.62
C ASP A 168 23.64 -13.70 21.09
N TRP A 169 22.82 -13.20 22.03
CA TRP A 169 23.09 -13.26 23.46
C TRP A 169 23.07 -14.70 23.99
N THR A 170 24.01 -14.99 24.89
CA THR A 170 24.07 -16.26 25.65
C THR A 170 24.53 -16.00 27.09
N PRO A 171 24.18 -16.86 28.06
CA PRO A 171 24.73 -16.77 29.42
C PRO A 171 26.26 -16.77 29.47
N ALA A 172 26.93 -17.40 28.47
CA ALA A 172 28.38 -17.46 28.36
C ALA A 172 29.03 -16.17 27.81
N ASN A 173 28.28 -15.35 27.04
CA ASN A 173 28.77 -14.09 26.49
C ASN A 173 28.23 -12.83 27.21
N ALA A 174 27.27 -13.00 28.13
CA ALA A 174 26.58 -11.96 28.89
C ALA A 174 27.47 -10.97 29.69
N SER A 175 28.74 -11.30 29.93
CA SER A 175 29.74 -10.44 30.60
C SER A 175 30.67 -9.69 29.65
N GLN A 176 30.64 -9.98 28.33
CA GLN A 176 31.52 -9.34 27.36
C GLN A 176 31.12 -7.88 27.11
N THR A 177 32.13 -7.06 26.82
CA THR A 177 32.00 -5.62 26.61
C THR A 177 32.78 -5.15 25.39
N TYR A 178 32.35 -4.05 24.78
CA TYR A 178 33.14 -3.25 23.84
C TYR A 178 33.43 -1.86 24.44
N THR A 179 34.34 -1.11 23.84
CA THR A 179 34.57 0.32 24.17
C THR A 179 34.07 1.16 23.00
N PHE A 180 32.98 1.90 23.21
CA PHE A 180 32.50 2.86 22.22
C PHE A 180 33.43 4.07 22.21
N SER A 181 33.92 4.45 21.04
CA SER A 181 34.94 5.49 20.88
C SER A 181 34.34 6.91 20.84
N ASN A 182 35.01 7.89 21.45
CA ASN A 182 34.75 9.31 21.21
C ASN A 182 35.57 9.89 20.04
N VAL A 183 36.44 9.07 19.43
CA VAL A 183 37.08 9.34 18.13
C VAL A 183 36.33 8.57 17.04
N LEU A 184 35.90 9.26 15.99
CA LEU A 184 35.29 8.69 14.79
C LEU A 184 36.23 8.95 13.60
N HIS A 185 36.52 7.90 12.84
CA HIS A 185 37.27 7.98 11.57
C HIS A 185 36.29 7.66 10.44
N TYR A 186 36.18 8.54 9.45
CA TYR A 186 35.11 8.48 8.45
C TYR A 186 35.53 9.11 7.13
N TYR A 187 34.89 8.78 6.01
CA TYR A 187 35.19 9.41 4.73
C TYR A 187 34.23 10.57 4.43
N PHE A 188 34.78 11.76 4.18
CA PHE A 188 34.03 12.94 3.78
C PHE A 188 34.48 13.41 2.39
N ASN A 189 33.57 13.44 1.41
CA ASN A 189 33.86 13.76 0.01
C ASN A 189 35.11 13.03 -0.51
N GLY A 190 35.18 11.71 -0.28
CA GLY A 190 36.30 10.84 -0.65
C GLY A 190 37.58 10.96 0.20
N ASN A 191 37.62 11.87 1.19
CA ASN A 191 38.81 12.13 2.02
C ASN A 191 38.63 11.59 3.44
N MET A 192 39.63 10.86 3.97
CA MET A 192 39.60 10.37 5.34
C MET A 192 39.64 11.54 6.34
N THR A 193 38.56 11.70 7.08
CA THR A 193 38.34 12.69 8.13
C THR A 193 38.41 12.00 9.50
N THR A 194 38.75 12.75 10.55
CA THR A 194 38.74 12.26 11.93
C THR A 194 38.16 13.32 12.85
N HIS A 195 37.11 12.95 13.59
CA HIS A 195 36.50 13.82 14.60
C HIS A 195 36.71 13.27 16.00
N VAL A 196 36.87 14.17 16.99
CA VAL A 196 36.95 13.83 18.41
C VAL A 196 35.82 14.52 19.16
N PHE A 197 34.76 13.77 19.44
CA PHE A 197 33.59 14.26 20.17
C PHE A 197 33.99 14.64 21.60
N LYS A 198 33.82 15.92 21.95
CA LYS A 198 34.14 16.45 23.30
C LYS A 198 32.98 16.32 24.30
N SER A 199 31.78 16.00 23.81
CA SER A 199 30.55 15.83 24.59
C SER A 199 30.51 14.52 25.38
N TYR A 200 31.27 13.51 24.98
CA TYR A 200 31.40 12.23 25.66
C TYR A 200 32.87 11.73 25.64
N LYS A 201 33.15 10.62 26.32
CA LYS A 201 34.47 9.97 26.37
C LYS A 201 34.35 8.52 25.94
N ASN A 202 35.46 7.83 25.69
CA ASN A 202 35.46 6.37 25.50
C ASN A 202 34.69 5.68 26.63
N THR A 203 33.66 4.91 26.28
CA THR A 203 32.70 4.33 27.23
C THR A 203 32.63 2.81 27.05
N THR A 204 32.85 2.07 28.13
CA THR A 204 32.72 0.60 28.14
C THR A 204 31.24 0.21 28.18
N MET A 205 30.78 -0.50 27.16
CA MET A 205 29.40 -0.90 26.94
C MET A 205 29.29 -2.43 26.87
N LYS A 206 28.16 -3.00 27.28
CA LYS A 206 27.93 -4.45 27.17
C LYS A 206 27.79 -4.84 25.69
N LYS A 207 28.39 -5.96 25.28
CA LYS A 207 28.41 -6.38 23.87
C LYS A 207 27.06 -6.96 23.42
N TYR A 208 26.47 -7.85 24.21
CA TYR A 208 25.30 -8.65 23.79
C TYR A 208 23.96 -8.10 24.32
N TYR A 209 23.88 -6.79 24.56
CA TYR A 209 22.66 -6.11 25.01
C TYR A 209 22.54 -4.77 24.28
N LEU A 210 21.32 -4.23 24.18
CA LEU A 210 21.11 -2.86 23.70
C LEU A 210 21.88 -1.85 24.57
N GLN A 211 22.66 -1.00 23.93
CA GLN A 211 23.43 0.10 24.50
C GLN A 211 23.32 1.34 23.60
N SER A 212 23.63 2.51 24.16
CA SER A 212 23.61 3.78 23.42
C SER A 212 24.60 3.85 22.24
N GLY A 213 25.64 3.02 22.21
CA GLY A 213 26.57 2.91 21.08
C GLY A 213 25.90 2.33 19.83
N ASP A 214 25.02 1.33 20.01
CA ASP A 214 24.25 0.69 18.95
C ASP A 214 23.31 1.72 18.28
N VAL A 215 22.59 2.49 19.09
CA VAL A 215 21.71 3.57 18.66
C VAL A 215 22.48 4.67 17.92
N VAL A 216 23.60 5.15 18.49
CA VAL A 216 24.43 6.19 17.86
C VAL A 216 25.02 5.69 16.53
N GLN A 217 25.34 4.40 16.41
CA GLN A 217 25.84 3.82 15.17
C GLN A 217 24.74 3.71 14.11
N SER A 218 23.56 3.23 14.48
CA SER A 218 22.40 3.10 13.59
C SER A 218 22.04 4.45 12.99
N PHE A 219 21.95 5.48 13.85
CA PHE A 219 21.68 6.86 13.43
C PHE A 219 22.79 7.42 12.52
N ARG A 220 24.06 7.06 12.73
CA ARG A 220 25.15 7.44 11.80
C ARG A 220 25.00 6.77 10.45
N MET A 221 24.75 5.46 10.42
CA MET A 221 24.61 4.69 9.19
C MET A 221 23.43 5.22 8.36
N GLN A 222 22.26 5.39 8.98
CA GLN A 222 21.10 6.02 8.35
C GLN A 222 21.33 7.50 7.99
N GLN A 223 22.16 8.26 8.74
CA GLN A 223 22.56 9.62 8.34
C GLN A 223 23.38 9.64 7.03
N SER A 224 23.97 8.52 6.59
CA SER A 224 24.56 8.42 5.25
C SER A 224 23.57 8.05 4.13
N CYS A 225 22.29 7.81 4.44
CA CYS A 225 21.28 7.39 3.47
C CYS A 225 20.37 8.52 2.98
N GLY A 226 20.04 9.53 3.80
CA GLY A 226 19.11 10.58 3.38
C GLY A 226 18.64 11.54 4.47
N ASP A 227 17.67 12.40 4.11
CA ASP A 227 17.19 13.58 4.85
C ASP A 227 16.53 13.26 6.22
N TRP A 228 17.12 13.76 7.31
CA TRP A 228 16.57 13.70 8.68
C TRP A 228 15.91 15.03 9.06
N PRO A 229 14.60 15.08 9.34
CA PRO A 229 13.88 16.31 9.70
C PRO A 229 14.36 17.02 10.99
N ASN A 230 15.43 17.81 10.87
CA ASN A 230 16.05 18.69 11.89
C ASN A 230 16.96 18.01 12.93
N VAL A 231 17.27 16.72 12.80
CA VAL A 231 18.33 16.08 13.61
C VAL A 231 19.70 16.60 13.14
N VAL A 232 20.55 16.98 14.09
CA VAL A 232 21.88 17.58 13.84
C VAL A 232 23.01 16.61 14.20
N SER A 233 22.83 15.84 15.28
CA SER A 233 23.86 14.92 15.80
C SER A 233 23.27 14.04 16.91
N VAL A 234 23.75 12.80 17.04
CA VAL A 234 23.37 11.89 18.14
C VAL A 234 24.62 11.38 18.86
N VAL A 235 24.58 11.43 20.20
CA VAL A 235 25.72 11.05 21.06
C VAL A 235 25.27 10.17 22.24
N PRO A 236 26.14 9.28 22.75
CA PRO A 236 25.82 8.48 23.93
C PRO A 236 25.80 9.34 25.20
N ASN A 237 24.93 9.00 26.13
CA ASN A 237 24.69 9.70 27.39
C ASN A 237 24.80 8.71 28.56
N GLY A 238 25.98 8.12 28.72
CA GLY A 238 26.19 6.91 29.53
C GLY A 238 25.99 5.65 28.67
N ASN A 239 25.52 4.55 29.27
CA ASN A 239 25.34 3.28 28.56
C ASN A 239 23.93 3.06 28.00
N LEU A 240 22.90 3.59 28.69
CA LEU A 240 21.47 3.32 28.43
C LEU A 240 20.69 4.60 28.13
N SER A 241 21.33 5.60 27.54
CA SER A 241 20.67 6.82 27.07
C SER A 241 21.45 7.43 25.92
N VAL A 242 20.75 8.09 25.00
CA VAL A 242 21.32 8.95 23.95
C VAL A 242 20.81 10.37 24.09
N LYS A 243 21.59 11.33 23.58
CA LYS A 243 21.13 12.70 23.32
C LYS A 243 21.06 12.91 21.81
N VAL A 244 19.86 13.18 21.32
CA VAL A 244 19.60 13.66 19.96
C VAL A 244 19.56 15.18 20.02
N TYR A 245 20.46 15.84 19.30
CA TYR A 245 20.51 17.28 19.15
C TYR A 245 19.67 17.68 17.94
N VAL A 246 18.73 18.59 18.14
CA VAL A 246 17.70 18.95 17.16
C VAL A 246 17.65 20.47 16.97
N SER A 247 17.64 20.96 15.73
CA SER A 247 17.59 22.40 15.44
C SER A 247 16.20 22.99 15.66
N LYS A 248 15.15 22.25 15.28
CA LYS A 248 13.72 22.57 15.45
C LYS A 248 12.90 21.29 15.63
N PRO A 249 11.93 21.22 16.56
CA PRO A 249 11.09 20.03 16.74
C PRO A 249 10.13 19.83 15.56
N THR A 250 9.85 18.57 15.25
CA THR A 250 8.83 18.13 14.29
C THR A 250 8.21 16.80 14.74
N LEU A 251 7.03 16.45 14.24
CA LEU A 251 6.35 15.17 14.50
C LEU A 251 7.17 13.98 13.96
N LEU A 252 7.79 14.17 12.79
CA LEU A 252 8.57 13.15 12.08
C LEU A 252 9.79 12.62 12.86
N LEU A 253 10.24 13.33 13.90
CA LEU A 253 11.25 12.81 14.83
C LEU A 253 10.87 11.43 15.39
N PHE A 254 9.58 11.14 15.54
CA PHE A 254 9.12 9.84 16.02
C PHE A 254 8.87 8.87 14.86
N THR A 255 7.99 9.24 13.92
CA THR A 255 7.53 8.37 12.83
C THR A 255 8.45 8.28 11.60
N ALA A 256 9.60 8.94 11.62
CA ALA A 256 10.58 8.92 10.53
C ALA A 256 12.04 8.82 10.99
N ASP A 257 12.38 9.34 12.19
CA ASP A 257 13.75 9.29 12.72
C ASP A 257 13.92 8.22 13.82
N PHE A 258 13.02 8.14 14.81
CA PHE A 258 13.20 7.25 15.97
C PHE A 258 12.57 5.85 15.83
N GLU A 259 11.77 5.61 14.80
CA GLU A 259 11.18 4.30 14.49
C GLU A 259 12.11 3.38 13.67
N ASN A 260 13.21 3.90 13.12
CA ASN A 260 14.19 3.12 12.36
C ASN A 260 14.91 2.05 13.20
N ASN A 261 15.20 0.94 12.52
CA ASN A 261 15.81 -0.26 13.08
C ASN A 261 17.18 -0.02 13.73
N VAL A 262 17.28 -0.35 15.02
CA VAL A 262 18.53 -0.24 15.78
C VAL A 262 19.39 -1.49 15.55
N LEU A 263 20.60 -1.28 15.04
CA LEU A 263 21.57 -2.31 14.67
C LEU A 263 22.66 -2.53 15.75
N PRO A 264 23.06 -3.79 16.01
CA PRO A 264 24.09 -4.11 17.01
C PRO A 264 25.49 -3.60 16.63
N TYR A 265 26.07 -2.71 17.44
CA TYR A 265 27.38 -2.12 17.16
C TYR A 265 28.48 -3.18 16.99
N HIS A 266 28.41 -4.30 17.72
CA HIS A 266 29.45 -5.33 17.67
C HIS A 266 29.54 -6.10 16.34
N ILE A 267 28.54 -5.98 15.49
CA ILE A 267 28.53 -6.48 14.11
C ILE A 267 28.82 -5.32 13.15
N TRP A 268 28.11 -4.20 13.32
CA TRP A 268 28.06 -3.09 12.35
C TRP A 268 29.15 -2.01 12.54
N ILE A 269 30.06 -2.15 13.52
CA ILE A 269 31.22 -1.27 13.76
C ILE A 269 32.10 -1.01 12.52
N LYS A 270 32.09 -1.90 11.51
CA LYS A 270 32.85 -1.69 10.26
C LYS A 270 32.18 -0.69 9.29
N HIS A 271 30.97 -0.26 9.60
CA HIS A 271 30.14 0.64 8.80
C HIS A 271 30.05 2.04 9.47
N ASP A 272 31.11 2.48 10.14
CA ASP A 272 31.27 3.89 10.53
C ASP A 272 31.07 4.79 9.29
N PHE A 273 30.31 5.87 9.47
CA PHE A 273 29.75 6.79 8.47
C PHE A 273 30.62 7.09 7.22
N THR A 274 29.97 7.33 6.08
CA THR A 274 30.58 7.96 4.89
C THR A 274 29.65 9.04 4.34
N SER A 275 30.22 10.11 3.74
CA SER A 275 29.45 11.20 3.12
C SER A 275 29.39 11.11 1.59
N VAL A 276 29.58 9.92 1.03
CA VAL A 276 29.58 9.67 -0.42
C VAL A 276 28.54 8.62 -0.71
N ASP A 277 27.56 8.98 -1.56
CA ASP A 277 26.43 8.13 -1.97
C ASP A 277 26.95 6.87 -2.69
N GLY A 278 27.13 5.81 -1.92
CA GLY A 278 27.72 4.53 -2.35
C GLY A 278 29.26 4.50 -2.32
N LEU A 279 29.84 3.94 -1.24
CA LEU A 279 31.09 3.16 -1.28
C LEU A 279 31.41 2.42 0.06
N TYR A 280 30.48 1.62 0.59
CA TYR A 280 30.69 0.82 1.81
C TYR A 280 31.38 -0.55 1.56
N ASN A 281 32.52 -0.59 0.85
CA ASN A 281 33.28 -1.83 0.65
C ASN A 281 34.59 -1.88 1.48
N TYR A 282 34.55 -2.61 2.59
CA TYR A 282 35.72 -2.93 3.41
C TYR A 282 36.55 -4.10 2.82
N THR A 283 37.13 -3.96 1.62
CA THR A 283 38.05 -5.01 1.11
C THR A 283 39.18 -4.50 0.19
N PRO A 284 40.44 -4.52 0.65
CA PRO A 284 41.60 -4.69 -0.22
C PRO A 284 41.75 -6.19 -0.54
N GLY A 285 41.19 -6.66 -1.67
CA GLY A 285 41.41 -8.06 -2.09
C GLY A 285 40.53 -8.55 -3.25
N ILE A 286 39.20 -8.51 -3.09
CA ILE A 286 38.21 -8.94 -4.09
C ILE A 286 37.09 -7.90 -4.17
N SER A 287 36.50 -7.74 -5.36
CA SER A 287 35.39 -6.85 -5.64
C SER A 287 34.11 -7.24 -4.90
N SER A 288 33.36 -6.24 -4.43
CA SER A 288 31.92 -6.36 -4.14
C SER A 288 31.12 -6.66 -5.41
N GLY A 289 29.79 -6.71 -5.30
CA GLY A 289 28.96 -6.46 -6.47
C GLY A 289 29.24 -5.05 -7.02
N ASN A 290 28.94 -4.85 -8.30
CA ASN A 290 28.86 -3.50 -8.88
C ASN A 290 27.45 -2.95 -8.60
N GLY A 291 27.16 -2.71 -7.31
CA GLY A 291 25.88 -2.26 -6.78
C GLY A 291 26.04 -1.02 -5.90
N TRP A 292 25.02 -0.15 -5.88
CA TRP A 292 25.11 1.19 -5.28
C TRP A 292 25.18 1.17 -3.75
N TYR A 293 24.72 0.10 -3.10
CA TYR A 293 24.48 0.08 -1.64
C TYR A 293 25.01 -1.14 -0.88
N ASP A 294 25.77 -2.08 -1.47
CA ASP A 294 26.22 -3.37 -0.88
C ASP A 294 26.72 -3.31 0.60
N TRP A 295 25.81 -3.35 1.59
CA TRP A 295 26.19 -3.55 2.99
C TRP A 295 26.26 -5.04 3.26
N ASN A 296 27.47 -5.55 3.38
CA ASN A 296 27.69 -6.98 3.58
C ASN A 296 27.14 -7.43 4.96
N MET A 297 26.04 -8.21 4.94
CA MET A 297 25.44 -8.90 6.10
C MET A 297 26.37 -9.89 6.83
N GLY A 298 27.65 -9.95 6.43
CA GLY A 298 28.66 -10.89 6.91
C GLY A 298 28.50 -12.29 6.33
N TRP A 299 27.83 -12.41 5.18
CA TRP A 299 27.41 -13.71 4.63
C TRP A 299 28.61 -14.63 4.34
N ASN A 300 28.57 -15.82 4.93
CA ASN A 300 29.60 -16.84 4.83
C ASN A 300 29.02 -18.14 4.26
N THR A 301 29.20 -18.34 2.96
CA THR A 301 28.73 -19.52 2.20
C THR A 301 29.26 -20.86 2.72
N ALA A 302 30.36 -20.88 3.47
CA ALA A 302 30.97 -22.11 4.00
C ALA A 302 30.41 -22.53 5.37
N THR A 303 29.83 -21.59 6.13
CA THR A 303 29.24 -21.85 7.46
C THR A 303 27.74 -21.59 7.53
N GLY A 304 27.15 -21.01 6.48
CA GLY A 304 25.77 -20.54 6.48
C GLY A 304 25.55 -19.32 7.39
N ARG A 305 26.59 -18.57 7.76
CA ARG A 305 26.45 -17.46 8.74
C ARG A 305 26.13 -16.13 8.08
N SER A 306 25.21 -15.38 8.71
CA SER A 306 24.88 -13.99 8.38
C SER A 306 24.78 -13.18 9.68
N PRO A 307 25.93 -12.74 10.27
CA PRO A 307 25.92 -11.97 11.52
C PRO A 307 25.03 -10.71 11.48
N GLY A 308 24.77 -10.14 10.30
CA GLY A 308 23.89 -8.99 10.13
C GLY A 308 22.45 -9.23 10.57
N SER A 309 21.92 -10.45 10.45
CA SER A 309 20.52 -10.80 10.81
C SER A 309 20.32 -11.00 12.33
N VAL A 310 21.17 -10.39 13.15
CA VAL A 310 21.04 -10.30 14.60
C VAL A 310 20.39 -8.96 14.92
N GLY A 311 19.26 -9.00 15.62
CA GLY A 311 18.52 -7.82 16.05
C GLY A 311 17.85 -8.05 17.41
N THR A 312 16.81 -7.28 17.70
CA THR A 312 16.01 -7.38 18.94
C THR A 312 14.61 -7.93 18.73
N GLY A 313 14.20 -8.11 17.46
CA GLY A 313 12.82 -8.23 17.00
C GLY A 313 12.01 -9.41 17.53
N PRO A 314 10.69 -9.44 17.23
CA PRO A 314 9.77 -10.49 17.70
C PRO A 314 10.15 -11.91 17.24
N PHE A 315 10.84 -12.06 16.11
CA PHE A 315 11.31 -13.35 15.57
C PHE A 315 12.80 -13.32 15.17
N MET A 316 13.30 -14.46 14.69
CA MET A 316 14.67 -14.68 14.23
C MET A 316 14.70 -15.76 13.15
N VAL A 317 15.44 -15.52 12.06
CA VAL A 317 15.72 -16.53 11.03
C VAL A 317 16.48 -17.74 11.62
N GLN A 318 16.47 -18.87 10.92
CA GLN A 318 16.85 -20.20 11.43
C GLN A 318 18.34 -20.39 11.85
N ASN A 319 18.76 -19.80 12.98
CA ASN A 319 19.79 -20.23 13.95
C ASN A 319 20.31 -19.02 14.78
N SER A 320 20.44 -19.05 16.11
CA SER A 320 20.04 -20.07 17.10
C SER A 320 20.21 -19.48 18.50
N TYR A 321 19.19 -19.51 19.37
CA TYR A 321 19.37 -19.13 20.78
C TYR A 321 20.40 -20.07 21.45
N GLY A 322 21.51 -19.50 21.92
CA GLY A 322 22.60 -20.27 22.54
C GLY A 322 23.84 -20.52 21.67
N MET A 323 23.87 -20.08 20.40
CA MET A 323 25.04 -20.25 19.52
C MET A 323 25.62 -18.91 19.02
N PRO A 324 26.93 -18.83 18.69
CA PRO A 324 27.57 -17.57 18.32
C PRO A 324 27.41 -17.28 16.83
N GLU A 325 27.12 -16.01 16.48
CA GLU A 325 26.98 -15.46 15.11
C GLU A 325 25.89 -16.15 14.28
N GLY A 326 24.80 -15.42 14.05
CA GLY A 326 23.57 -15.91 13.42
C GLY A 326 23.80 -16.62 12.09
N ALA A 327 22.97 -17.62 11.81
CA ALA A 327 23.04 -18.38 10.57
C ALA A 327 21.69 -18.44 9.85
N ILE A 328 21.77 -18.51 8.53
CA ILE A 328 20.66 -18.57 7.59
C ILE A 328 20.87 -19.80 6.72
N ILE A 329 19.82 -20.59 6.52
CA ILE A 329 19.82 -21.61 5.47
C ILE A 329 19.28 -20.93 4.20
N PRO A 330 20.06 -20.81 3.09
CA PRO A 330 19.63 -20.04 1.90
C PRO A 330 18.42 -20.59 1.13
N SER A 331 17.77 -21.62 1.65
CA SER A 331 16.55 -22.24 1.11
C SER A 331 15.45 -22.36 2.18
N HIS A 332 15.61 -21.63 3.29
CA HIS A 332 14.67 -21.47 4.41
C HIS A 332 14.93 -20.09 5.08
N VAL A 333 15.20 -19.06 4.29
CA VAL A 333 15.32 -17.66 4.75
C VAL A 333 13.94 -17.18 5.22
N GLU A 334 12.92 -17.62 4.48
CA GLU A 334 11.48 -17.56 4.69
C GLU A 334 10.98 -18.31 5.95
N THR A 335 11.85 -18.68 6.89
CA THR A 335 11.44 -19.42 8.10
C THR A 335 12.01 -18.76 9.34
N MET A 336 11.11 -18.17 10.13
CA MET A 336 11.41 -17.37 11.29
C MET A 336 10.83 -18.01 12.56
N TYR A 337 11.61 -18.03 13.63
CA TYR A 337 11.24 -18.58 14.93
C TYR A 337 11.13 -17.47 15.96
N VAL A 338 10.18 -17.60 16.88
CA VAL A 338 9.90 -16.57 17.87
C VAL A 338 11.12 -16.30 18.76
N ASN A 339 11.47 -15.03 18.96
CA ASN A 339 12.60 -14.62 19.80
C ASN A 339 12.26 -14.91 21.27
N PRO A 340 12.89 -15.91 21.92
CA PRO A 340 12.51 -16.31 23.28
C PRO A 340 12.83 -15.26 24.34
N HIS A 341 13.62 -14.24 23.98
CA HIS A 341 14.01 -13.10 24.82
C HIS A 341 13.35 -11.79 24.39
N TYR A 342 12.32 -11.81 23.53
CA TYR A 342 11.66 -10.59 23.06
C TYR A 342 11.21 -9.72 24.24
N PHE A 343 11.76 -8.51 24.30
CA PHE A 343 11.82 -7.71 25.53
C PHE A 343 10.44 -7.21 26.00
N VAL A 344 9.47 -7.15 25.09
CA VAL A 344 8.11 -6.68 25.36
C VAL A 344 7.37 -7.58 26.36
N GLN A 345 7.66 -8.88 26.40
CA GLN A 345 7.06 -9.81 27.37
C GLN A 345 7.45 -9.45 28.84
N TYR A 346 8.62 -8.84 29.01
CA TYR A 346 9.15 -8.39 30.30
C TYR A 346 8.75 -6.95 30.66
N ALA A 347 7.98 -6.28 29.80
CA ALA A 347 7.40 -4.98 30.11
C ALA A 347 6.45 -5.07 31.33
N ASN A 348 6.41 -4.01 32.13
CA ASN A 348 5.51 -3.93 33.28
C ASN A 348 4.06 -4.15 32.81
N LYS A 349 3.32 -5.04 33.48
CA LYS A 349 1.93 -5.40 33.13
C LYS A 349 0.99 -4.18 33.06
N SER A 350 1.28 -3.09 33.79
CA SER A 350 0.48 -1.85 33.73
C SER A 350 0.83 -0.92 32.54
N SER A 351 1.81 -1.27 31.70
CA SER A 351 2.22 -0.45 30.55
C SER A 351 1.44 -0.72 29.26
N GLY A 352 0.58 -1.75 29.23
CA GLY A 352 -0.09 -2.22 28.02
C GLY A 352 0.81 -3.00 27.06
N LEU A 353 2.09 -2.63 26.93
CA LEU A 353 3.04 -3.17 25.94
C LEU A 353 3.07 -4.70 25.88
N ARG A 354 3.04 -5.40 27.02
CA ARG A 354 3.12 -6.87 27.12
C ARG A 354 2.09 -7.64 26.27
N GLN A 355 0.96 -7.01 25.86
CA GLN A 355 0.02 -7.62 24.93
C GLN A 355 0.63 -7.88 23.54
N TYR A 356 1.64 -7.10 23.15
CA TYR A 356 2.43 -7.28 21.93
C TYR A 356 3.61 -8.23 22.18
N THR A 357 3.30 -9.40 22.73
CA THR A 357 4.25 -10.53 22.78
C THR A 357 3.77 -11.59 21.78
N PRO A 358 4.59 -12.06 20.84
CA PRO A 358 4.16 -13.07 19.88
C PRO A 358 3.73 -14.37 20.58
N LYS A 359 2.68 -14.99 20.06
CA LYS A 359 2.03 -16.16 20.68
C LYS A 359 2.21 -17.46 19.88
N ILE A 360 2.61 -17.33 18.61
CA ILE A 360 3.02 -18.42 17.71
C ILE A 360 4.52 -18.74 17.91
N TYR A 361 4.97 -19.91 17.44
CA TYR A 361 6.37 -20.34 17.54
C TYR A 361 7.18 -20.04 16.28
N GLU A 362 6.55 -20.19 15.12
CA GLU A 362 7.22 -20.16 13.82
C GLU A 362 6.32 -19.45 12.80
N ILE A 363 6.91 -18.56 12.02
CA ILE A 363 6.37 -18.07 10.74
C ILE A 363 7.12 -18.84 9.65
N ASN A 364 6.37 -19.41 8.72
CA ASN A 364 6.90 -20.22 7.62
C ASN A 364 6.30 -19.72 6.31
N GLU A 365 7.14 -19.22 5.41
CA GLU A 365 6.72 -18.48 4.22
C GLU A 365 7.05 -19.25 2.91
N PRO A 366 6.37 -20.39 2.64
CA PRO A 366 6.73 -21.22 1.49
C PRO A 366 6.47 -20.50 0.16
N PHE A 367 7.50 -20.44 -0.68
CA PHE A 367 7.43 -19.82 -2.00
C PHE A 367 6.58 -20.63 -3.02
N PHE A 368 5.72 -19.92 -3.75
CA PHE A 368 4.92 -20.42 -4.86
C PHE A 368 5.22 -19.63 -6.14
N SER A 369 5.62 -20.33 -7.20
CA SER A 369 5.86 -19.72 -8.52
C SER A 369 4.60 -19.25 -9.28
N SER A 370 3.42 -19.34 -8.67
CA SER A 370 2.17 -18.78 -9.19
C SER A 370 1.11 -18.66 -8.10
N GLU A 371 0.28 -17.62 -8.18
CA GLU A 371 -0.93 -17.48 -7.36
C GLU A 371 -1.83 -18.73 -7.44
N SER A 372 -1.99 -19.33 -8.63
CA SER A 372 -2.79 -20.54 -8.82
C SER A 372 -2.29 -21.75 -8.01
N SER A 373 -0.97 -21.91 -7.85
CA SER A 373 -0.42 -22.98 -7.00
C SER A 373 -0.51 -22.65 -5.51
N MET A 374 -0.42 -21.36 -5.14
CA MET A 374 -0.63 -20.87 -3.78
C MET A 374 -2.08 -21.05 -3.31
N ILE A 375 -3.08 -20.63 -4.09
CA ILE A 375 -4.50 -20.86 -3.78
C ILE A 375 -4.83 -22.34 -3.73
N ALA A 376 -4.28 -23.13 -4.66
CA ALA A 376 -4.41 -24.58 -4.60
C ALA A 376 -3.72 -25.20 -3.36
N ALA A 377 -2.77 -24.53 -2.69
CA ALA A 377 -2.19 -24.97 -1.42
C ALA A 377 -3.08 -24.56 -0.22
N TYR A 378 -3.63 -23.34 -0.23
CA TYR A 378 -4.60 -22.86 0.76
C TYR A 378 -5.85 -23.76 0.81
N GLN A 379 -6.43 -24.09 -0.35
CA GLN A 379 -7.58 -25.01 -0.47
C GLN A 379 -7.32 -26.42 0.11
N LYS A 380 -6.05 -26.82 0.24
CA LYS A 380 -5.62 -28.11 0.81
C LYS A 380 -5.22 -28.02 2.29
N GLY A 381 -5.29 -26.83 2.90
CA GLY A 381 -4.77 -26.60 4.26
C GLY A 381 -3.24 -26.76 4.35
N GLN A 382 -2.52 -26.49 3.26
CA GLN A 382 -1.05 -26.53 3.26
C GLN A 382 -0.43 -25.20 3.73
N ILE A 383 -1.16 -24.09 3.57
CA ILE A 383 -0.87 -22.75 4.09
C ILE A 383 -2.12 -22.17 4.77
N ASP A 384 -1.92 -21.23 5.68
CA ASP A 384 -2.96 -20.58 6.50
C ASP A 384 -3.40 -19.21 5.94
N THR A 385 -2.59 -18.59 5.09
CA THR A 385 -2.89 -17.36 4.34
C THR A 385 -2.03 -17.23 3.08
N THR A 386 -2.31 -16.23 2.26
CA THR A 386 -1.40 -15.68 1.23
C THR A 386 -0.75 -14.39 1.74
N SER A 387 0.45 -14.06 1.24
CA SER A 387 1.21 -12.86 1.61
C SER A 387 0.74 -11.58 0.91
N LEU A 388 0.01 -11.72 -0.18
CA LEU A 388 -0.68 -10.64 -0.88
C LEU A 388 -2.14 -11.03 -1.11
N ALA A 389 -2.97 -10.03 -1.38
CA ALA A 389 -4.36 -10.23 -1.75
C ALA A 389 -4.46 -11.02 -3.07
N PRO A 390 -5.14 -12.18 -3.10
CA PRO A 390 -5.42 -12.87 -4.35
C PRO A 390 -6.35 -12.05 -5.23
N THR A 391 -6.19 -12.19 -6.53
CA THR A 391 -7.07 -11.59 -7.53
C THR A 391 -8.52 -12.07 -7.32
N PRO A 392 -9.52 -11.20 -7.52
CA PRO A 392 -10.94 -11.51 -7.26
C PRO A 392 -11.47 -12.78 -7.92
N ASN A 393 -10.87 -13.20 -9.05
CA ASN A 393 -11.19 -14.44 -9.75
C ASN A 393 -10.96 -15.72 -8.92
N PHE A 394 -10.12 -15.70 -7.88
CA PHE A 394 -9.97 -16.82 -6.94
C PHE A 394 -10.95 -16.80 -5.77
N LEU A 395 -11.72 -15.72 -5.57
CA LEU A 395 -12.68 -15.59 -4.46
C LEU A 395 -13.62 -16.80 -4.31
N PRO A 396 -14.25 -17.37 -5.38
CA PRO A 396 -15.12 -18.53 -5.22
C PRO A 396 -14.36 -19.81 -4.83
N GLN A 397 -13.08 -19.91 -5.19
CA GLN A 397 -12.21 -21.03 -4.83
C GLN A 397 -11.81 -20.94 -3.35
N ILE A 398 -11.44 -19.74 -2.90
CA ILE A 398 -11.12 -19.46 -1.50
C ILE A 398 -12.35 -19.71 -0.62
N GLN A 399 -13.50 -19.08 -0.92
CA GLN A 399 -14.76 -19.22 -0.17
C GLN A 399 -15.29 -20.66 -0.08
N SER A 400 -14.90 -21.55 -1.00
CA SER A 400 -15.26 -22.97 -0.96
C SER A 400 -14.41 -23.80 0.03
N THR A 401 -13.35 -23.21 0.60
CA THR A 401 -12.41 -23.89 1.50
C THR A 401 -13.02 -24.02 2.90
N PRO A 402 -13.05 -25.22 3.50
CA PRO A 402 -13.53 -25.38 4.87
C PRO A 402 -12.76 -24.48 5.85
N GLY A 403 -13.47 -23.61 6.57
CA GLY A 403 -12.89 -22.69 7.54
C GLY A 403 -12.11 -21.52 6.96
N SER A 404 -12.23 -21.19 5.67
CA SER A 404 -11.77 -19.89 5.19
C SER A 404 -12.65 -18.76 5.72
N TYR A 405 -12.02 -17.68 6.16
CA TYR A 405 -12.61 -16.35 6.21
C TYR A 405 -11.91 -15.46 5.16
N ILE A 406 -12.56 -14.37 4.73
CA ILE A 406 -11.97 -13.38 3.82
C ILE A 406 -12.24 -12.00 4.40
N TYR A 407 -11.16 -11.32 4.74
CA TYR A 407 -11.15 -9.93 5.21
C TYR A 407 -10.98 -9.00 4.01
N HIS A 408 -11.92 -8.08 3.78
CA HIS A 408 -11.82 -7.10 2.70
C HIS A 408 -11.16 -5.80 3.22
N LYS A 409 -9.87 -5.88 3.50
CA LYS A 409 -9.09 -4.77 4.08
C LYS A 409 -9.00 -3.61 3.07
N THR A 410 -9.25 -2.37 3.49
CA THR A 410 -8.91 -1.20 2.65
C THR A 410 -7.41 -1.22 2.34
N SER A 411 -7.04 -1.21 1.07
CA SER A 411 -5.62 -1.23 0.69
C SER A 411 -4.99 0.14 0.86
N SER A 412 -3.71 0.17 1.23
CA SER A 412 -2.82 1.30 1.03
C SER A 412 -2.56 1.60 -0.45
N ALA A 413 -2.71 0.58 -1.32
CA ALA A 413 -2.41 0.66 -2.75
C ALA A 413 -3.48 1.39 -3.56
N TYR A 414 -3.04 2.11 -4.59
CA TYR A 414 -3.92 2.79 -5.54
C TYR A 414 -3.39 2.76 -6.97
N GLY A 415 -4.31 2.99 -7.91
CA GLY A 415 -4.02 3.17 -9.31
C GLY A 415 -4.06 4.63 -9.74
N TYR A 416 -3.21 5.01 -10.70
CA TYR A 416 -3.11 6.38 -11.18
C TYR A 416 -2.60 6.46 -12.63
N LEU A 417 -2.95 7.55 -13.31
CA LEU A 417 -2.22 8.03 -14.49
C LEU A 417 -1.45 9.30 -14.11
N ARG A 418 -0.13 9.23 -14.17
CA ARG A 418 0.78 10.35 -13.94
C ARG A 418 1.00 11.14 -15.23
N LEU A 419 0.78 12.44 -15.14
CA LEU A 419 0.79 13.35 -16.28
C LEU A 419 2.11 14.14 -16.32
N ASN A 420 2.85 14.02 -17.42
CA ASN A 420 4.15 14.65 -17.59
C ASN A 420 4.00 16.11 -18.06
N THR A 421 3.92 17.04 -17.10
CA THR A 421 3.55 18.43 -17.40
C THR A 421 4.68 19.30 -17.98
N ARG A 422 5.83 18.69 -18.29
CA ARG A 422 6.90 19.30 -19.12
C ARG A 422 6.51 19.44 -20.59
N VAL A 423 5.52 18.66 -21.04
CA VAL A 423 5.03 18.64 -22.42
C VAL A 423 3.69 19.38 -22.51
N ALA A 424 3.50 20.19 -23.55
CA ALA A 424 2.20 20.78 -23.83
C ALA A 424 1.34 19.82 -24.69
N PRO A 425 0.03 19.66 -24.43
CA PRO A 425 -0.79 20.48 -23.53
C PRO A 425 -0.89 19.99 -22.06
N MET A 426 -0.08 19.01 -21.61
CA MET A 426 -0.17 18.51 -20.21
C MET A 426 0.17 19.59 -19.18
N ASN A 427 0.96 20.61 -19.55
CA ASN A 427 1.18 21.80 -18.75
C ASN A 427 -0.10 22.62 -18.44
N VAL A 428 -1.18 22.47 -19.21
CA VAL A 428 -2.44 23.20 -19.01
C VAL A 428 -3.32 22.47 -17.99
N THR A 429 -3.56 23.07 -16.81
CA THR A 429 -4.41 22.47 -15.77
C THR A 429 -5.83 22.16 -16.26
N ALA A 430 -6.46 23.04 -17.06
CA ALA A 430 -7.78 22.76 -17.64
C ALA A 430 -7.79 21.53 -18.56
N PHE A 431 -6.64 21.15 -19.15
CA PHE A 431 -6.51 19.90 -19.91
C PHE A 431 -6.45 18.69 -18.97
N ARG A 432 -5.61 18.72 -17.93
CA ARG A 432 -5.52 17.64 -16.94
C ARG A 432 -6.83 17.41 -16.17
N GLN A 433 -7.57 18.48 -15.91
CA GLN A 433 -8.94 18.43 -15.39
C GLN A 433 -9.88 17.76 -16.41
N ALA A 434 -9.78 18.09 -17.71
CA ALA A 434 -10.59 17.46 -18.73
C ALA A 434 -10.29 15.96 -18.90
N LEU A 435 -9.03 15.54 -18.77
CA LEU A 435 -8.64 14.13 -18.74
C LEU A 435 -9.28 13.40 -17.54
N ASN A 436 -9.18 13.97 -16.34
CA ASN A 436 -9.84 13.43 -15.13
C ASN A 436 -11.36 13.29 -15.33
N TYR A 437 -12.05 14.31 -15.84
CA TYR A 437 -13.47 14.25 -16.18
C TYR A 437 -13.81 13.32 -17.36
N ALA A 438 -12.81 12.80 -18.08
CA ALA A 438 -12.95 11.84 -19.18
C ALA A 438 -12.41 10.44 -18.83
N THR A 439 -11.92 10.19 -17.62
CA THR A 439 -11.48 8.86 -17.19
C THR A 439 -12.63 8.13 -16.49
N PRO A 440 -12.98 6.90 -16.89
CA PRO A 440 -14.11 6.16 -16.34
C PRO A 440 -13.72 5.42 -15.04
N THR A 441 -13.16 6.13 -14.06
CA THR A 441 -12.66 5.57 -12.78
C THR A 441 -13.68 4.64 -12.12
N ALA A 442 -14.95 5.06 -12.13
CA ALA A 442 -16.10 4.29 -11.70
C ALA A 442 -16.20 2.88 -12.32
N TYR A 443 -16.01 2.77 -13.64
CA TYR A 443 -16.03 1.49 -14.35
C TYR A 443 -14.78 0.65 -14.08
N ILE A 444 -13.62 1.29 -13.98
CA ILE A 444 -12.36 0.60 -13.64
C ILE A 444 -12.51 -0.09 -12.28
N ALA A 445 -12.93 0.66 -11.25
CA ALA A 445 -13.17 0.15 -9.92
C ALA A 445 -14.27 -0.93 -9.86
N SER A 446 -15.34 -0.81 -10.67
CA SER A 446 -16.48 -1.71 -10.60
C SER A 446 -16.34 -3.00 -11.42
N ALA A 447 -15.66 -2.95 -12.58
CA ALA A 447 -15.69 -3.99 -13.59
C ALA A 447 -14.33 -4.60 -13.92
N ILE A 448 -13.23 -3.90 -13.60
CA ILE A 448 -11.86 -4.39 -13.79
C ILE A 448 -11.33 -4.88 -12.44
N SER A 449 -11.54 -4.10 -11.37
CA SER A 449 -11.27 -4.52 -9.99
C SER A 449 -12.43 -5.30 -9.33
N ASP A 450 -13.44 -5.76 -10.10
CA ASP A 450 -14.62 -6.50 -9.62
C ASP A 450 -15.43 -5.85 -8.45
N GLY A 451 -15.24 -4.55 -8.20
CA GLY A 451 -15.82 -3.82 -7.05
C GLY A 451 -14.90 -3.68 -5.85
N TYR A 452 -13.71 -4.29 -5.90
CA TYR A 452 -12.67 -4.23 -4.86
C TYR A 452 -11.78 -2.99 -5.01
N ALA A 453 -12.40 -1.85 -5.28
CA ALA A 453 -11.75 -0.55 -5.29
C ALA A 453 -12.65 0.58 -4.78
N VAL A 454 -12.07 1.43 -3.93
CA VAL A 454 -12.66 2.63 -3.34
C VAL A 454 -12.29 3.83 -4.20
N LEU A 455 -13.31 4.45 -4.81
CA LEU A 455 -13.14 5.66 -5.62
C LEU A 455 -12.69 6.85 -4.75
N SER A 456 -11.63 7.52 -5.20
CA SER A 456 -11.18 8.81 -4.68
C SER A 456 -10.42 9.56 -5.78
N SER A 457 -10.57 10.88 -5.82
CA SER A 457 -9.69 11.81 -6.56
C SER A 457 -8.60 12.42 -5.70
N ASP A 458 -8.66 12.17 -4.39
CA ASP A 458 -7.67 12.63 -3.42
C ASP A 458 -6.43 11.75 -3.50
N PRO A 459 -5.21 12.31 -3.43
CA PRO A 459 -3.95 11.56 -3.32
C PRO A 459 -3.75 10.93 -1.95
N VAL A 460 -4.53 11.32 -0.92
CA VAL A 460 -4.53 10.67 0.38
C VAL A 460 -5.65 9.63 0.46
N ASN A 461 -5.27 8.42 0.89
CA ASN A 461 -6.13 7.26 1.00
C ASN A 461 -7.38 7.52 1.89
N PRO A 462 -8.61 7.15 1.48
CA PRO A 462 -9.80 7.28 2.32
C PRO A 462 -9.73 6.54 3.69
N GLY A 463 -8.94 5.46 3.78
CA GLY A 463 -8.62 4.76 5.03
C GLY A 463 -7.74 5.57 6.00
N ASN A 464 -7.02 6.57 5.49
CA ASN A 464 -6.27 7.56 6.28
C ASN A 464 -7.22 8.61 6.89
N THR A 465 -8.13 8.15 7.75
CA THR A 465 -9.25 8.96 8.27
C THR A 465 -8.83 10.26 8.97
N LEU A 466 -7.62 10.31 9.52
CA LEU A 466 -7.06 11.51 10.15
C LEU A 466 -6.70 12.58 9.12
N TYR A 467 -5.90 12.24 8.09
CA TYR A 467 -5.39 13.20 7.11
C TYR A 467 -6.23 13.34 5.85
N TYR A 468 -7.11 12.39 5.52
CA TYR A 468 -7.99 12.43 4.34
C TYR A 468 -9.01 13.58 4.38
N ASN A 469 -9.17 14.29 3.26
CA ASN A 469 -10.14 15.36 3.10
C ASN A 469 -11.40 14.90 2.35
N SER A 470 -12.32 14.28 3.07
CA SER A 470 -13.65 13.89 2.56
C SER A 470 -14.53 15.03 2.05
N SER A 471 -14.09 16.30 2.15
CA SER A 471 -14.74 17.48 1.58
C SER A 471 -14.01 18.05 0.35
N ALA A 472 -12.91 17.43 -0.10
CA ALA A 472 -12.20 17.86 -1.29
C ALA A 472 -12.98 17.48 -2.57
N PRO A 473 -12.88 18.28 -3.66
CA PRO A 473 -13.61 18.01 -4.90
C PRO A 473 -13.26 16.64 -5.52
N GLN A 474 -14.23 15.98 -6.12
CA GLN A 474 -14.05 14.68 -6.77
C GLN A 474 -14.30 14.80 -8.27
N TYR A 475 -13.50 14.10 -9.08
CA TYR A 475 -13.70 13.91 -10.51
C TYR A 475 -14.53 12.66 -10.74
N THR A 476 -15.74 12.85 -11.27
CA THR A 476 -16.59 11.78 -11.80
C THR A 476 -16.71 11.92 -13.31
N LEU A 477 -16.92 10.80 -14.01
CA LEU A 477 -16.99 10.78 -15.48
C LEU A 477 -18.05 11.77 -16.00
N ASN A 478 -17.61 12.78 -16.75
CA ASN A 478 -18.46 13.85 -17.25
C ASN A 478 -17.90 14.42 -18.56
N MET A 479 -18.17 13.70 -19.66
CA MET A 479 -17.69 14.07 -21.00
C MET A 479 -18.17 15.46 -21.46
N ALA A 480 -19.33 15.94 -20.97
CA ALA A 480 -19.78 17.31 -21.25
C ALA A 480 -18.89 18.37 -20.56
N LYS A 481 -18.50 18.13 -19.30
CA LYS A 481 -17.54 18.97 -18.56
C LYS A 481 -16.15 18.90 -19.17
N ALA A 482 -15.68 17.72 -19.56
CA ALA A 482 -14.41 17.54 -20.25
C ALA A 482 -14.37 18.31 -21.58
N LYS A 483 -15.35 18.08 -22.47
CA LYS A 483 -15.47 18.79 -23.77
C LYS A 483 -15.62 20.31 -23.59
N SER A 484 -16.28 20.77 -22.52
CA SER A 484 -16.34 22.20 -22.16
C SER A 484 -15.02 22.77 -21.65
N LEU A 485 -14.23 22.02 -20.88
CA LEU A 485 -12.90 22.43 -20.42
C LEU A 485 -11.92 22.51 -21.59
N ILE A 486 -11.89 21.48 -22.45
CA ILE A 486 -11.10 21.48 -23.70
C ILE A 486 -11.38 22.74 -24.54
N LYS A 487 -12.66 23.08 -24.75
CA LYS A 487 -13.08 24.27 -25.50
C LYS A 487 -12.66 25.61 -24.85
N SER A 488 -12.33 25.61 -23.55
CA SER A 488 -11.87 26.84 -22.85
C SER A 488 -10.37 27.12 -23.02
N ILE A 489 -9.60 26.18 -23.57
CA ILE A 489 -8.14 26.30 -23.69
C ILE A 489 -7.77 27.08 -24.96
N PRO A 490 -7.05 28.22 -24.84
CA PRO A 490 -6.56 28.96 -26.01
C PRO A 490 -5.69 28.09 -26.92
N GLY A 491 -5.92 28.20 -28.23
CA GLY A 491 -5.21 27.40 -29.24
C GLY A 491 -5.65 25.93 -29.35
N MET A 492 -6.57 25.46 -28.50
CA MET A 492 -7.13 24.11 -28.60
C MET A 492 -8.35 24.09 -29.54
N VAL A 493 -8.30 23.28 -30.59
CA VAL A 493 -9.36 23.17 -31.61
C VAL A 493 -9.57 21.72 -32.01
N ASN A 494 -10.81 21.34 -32.38
CA ASN A 494 -11.06 20.03 -33.00
C ASN A 494 -11.14 20.21 -34.52
N VAL A 495 -10.31 19.46 -35.25
CA VAL A 495 -10.18 19.46 -36.71
C VAL A 495 -10.58 18.08 -37.21
N SER A 496 -11.80 17.98 -37.75
CA SER A 496 -12.34 16.75 -38.36
C SER A 496 -12.29 15.49 -37.45
N GLY A 497 -12.43 15.67 -36.14
CA GLY A 497 -12.35 14.60 -35.13
C GLY A 497 -11.07 14.66 -34.31
N THR A 498 -9.93 15.03 -34.91
CA THR A 498 -8.64 15.17 -34.22
C THR A 498 -8.61 16.43 -33.36
N LEU A 499 -8.13 16.33 -32.12
CA LEU A 499 -7.86 17.48 -31.28
C LEU A 499 -6.46 18.04 -31.59
N GLU A 500 -6.34 19.34 -31.83
CA GLU A 500 -5.08 20.02 -32.07
C GLU A 500 -4.84 21.13 -31.04
N TYR A 501 -3.59 21.25 -30.59
CA TYR A 501 -3.11 22.35 -29.76
C TYR A 501 -2.12 23.20 -30.57
N TYR A 502 -2.53 24.43 -30.92
CA TYR A 502 -1.79 25.35 -31.79
C TYR A 502 -1.32 24.72 -33.12
N GLY A 503 -2.22 23.98 -33.79
CA GLY A 503 -1.96 23.35 -35.10
C GLY A 503 -1.11 22.08 -35.04
N LYS A 504 -1.04 21.43 -33.86
CA LYS A 504 -0.39 20.12 -33.67
C LYS A 504 -1.39 19.14 -33.07
N PRO A 505 -1.61 17.94 -33.67
CA PRO A 505 -2.42 16.89 -33.07
C PRO A 505 -1.99 16.55 -31.64
N VAL A 506 -2.96 16.42 -30.74
CA VAL A 506 -2.73 16.02 -29.35
C VAL A 506 -2.65 14.50 -29.30
N SER A 507 -1.42 13.99 -29.21
CA SER A 507 -1.12 12.56 -29.06
C SER A 507 -0.43 12.32 -27.73
N LEU A 508 -0.79 11.23 -27.06
CA LEU A 508 -0.24 10.77 -25.79
C LEU A 508 0.29 9.35 -25.93
N THR A 509 1.36 9.05 -25.21
CA THR A 509 1.83 7.68 -25.01
C THR A 509 1.83 7.38 -23.53
N ILE A 510 1.06 6.37 -23.13
CA ILE A 510 0.98 5.87 -21.75
C ILE A 510 1.91 4.65 -21.66
N GLN A 511 2.93 4.77 -20.83
CA GLN A 511 3.88 3.72 -20.51
C GLN A 511 3.38 2.95 -19.28
N THR A 512 3.47 1.63 -19.32
CA THR A 512 3.00 0.73 -18.25
C THR A 512 3.86 -0.53 -18.20
N THR A 513 3.83 -1.22 -17.07
CA THR A 513 4.22 -2.63 -16.96
C THR A 513 3.48 -3.49 -17.99
N VAL A 514 4.15 -4.49 -18.58
CA VAL A 514 3.58 -5.37 -19.62
C VAL A 514 2.28 -6.07 -19.18
N GLY A 515 1.34 -6.28 -20.10
CA GLY A 515 0.00 -6.83 -19.81
C GLY A 515 -0.02 -8.30 -19.41
N SER A 516 1.06 -9.05 -19.63
CA SER A 516 1.25 -10.39 -19.05
C SER A 516 1.70 -10.36 -17.57
N VAL A 517 1.92 -9.17 -17.02
CA VAL A 517 2.43 -8.91 -15.66
C VAL A 517 1.47 -7.97 -14.90
N ALA A 518 0.74 -7.09 -15.59
CA ALA A 518 -0.35 -6.30 -15.02
C ALA A 518 -1.53 -6.17 -16.02
N PRO A 519 -2.40 -7.19 -16.17
CA PRO A 519 -3.49 -7.16 -17.14
C PRO A 519 -4.51 -6.04 -16.85
N ASP A 520 -4.81 -5.81 -15.58
CA ASP A 520 -5.75 -4.79 -15.11
C ASP A 520 -5.29 -3.37 -15.50
N ASN A 521 -3.97 -3.10 -15.52
CA ASN A 521 -3.42 -1.84 -16.03
C ASN A 521 -3.84 -1.63 -17.49
N ILE A 522 -3.73 -2.67 -18.31
CA ILE A 522 -4.04 -2.59 -19.74
C ILE A 522 -5.54 -2.42 -19.94
N GLU A 523 -6.38 -3.24 -19.30
CA GLU A 523 -7.83 -3.14 -19.45
C GLU A 523 -8.35 -1.78 -18.91
N GLY A 524 -7.71 -1.20 -17.88
CA GLY A 524 -8.01 0.13 -17.35
C GLY A 524 -7.53 1.30 -18.22
N ILE A 525 -6.36 1.16 -18.87
CA ILE A 525 -5.85 2.13 -19.85
C ILE A 525 -6.70 2.08 -21.13
N ASP A 526 -7.03 0.90 -21.66
CA ASP A 526 -7.91 0.71 -22.82
C ASP A 526 -9.30 1.33 -22.58
N ALA A 527 -9.87 1.10 -21.39
CA ALA A 527 -11.14 1.73 -20.97
C ALA A 527 -11.05 3.27 -20.92
N THR A 528 -9.88 3.81 -20.55
CA THR A 528 -9.63 5.25 -20.54
C THR A 528 -9.39 5.82 -21.94
N GLU A 529 -8.65 5.10 -22.80
CA GLU A 529 -8.41 5.47 -24.19
C GLU A 529 -9.73 5.70 -24.94
N LYS A 530 -10.73 4.82 -24.77
CA LYS A 530 -12.07 4.97 -25.39
C LYS A 530 -12.60 6.40 -25.26
N TYR A 531 -12.52 6.97 -24.06
CA TYR A 531 -13.04 8.29 -23.75
C TYR A 531 -12.10 9.44 -24.15
N TRP A 532 -10.79 9.24 -24.07
CA TRP A 532 -9.83 10.26 -24.50
C TRP A 532 -9.83 10.41 -26.04
N ASN A 533 -9.98 9.30 -26.78
CA ASN A 533 -10.25 9.28 -28.22
C ASN A 533 -11.53 10.07 -28.57
N GLU A 534 -12.56 10.02 -27.72
CA GLU A 534 -13.80 10.81 -27.85
C GLU A 534 -13.63 12.34 -27.65
N LEU A 535 -12.51 12.79 -27.08
CA LEU A 535 -12.09 14.20 -27.07
C LEU A 535 -11.32 14.59 -28.34
N GLY A 536 -10.94 13.62 -29.17
CA GLY A 536 -10.05 13.76 -30.32
C GLY A 536 -8.57 13.57 -30.01
N ILE A 537 -8.22 13.11 -28.81
CA ILE A 537 -6.84 12.83 -28.41
C ILE A 537 -6.45 11.46 -28.94
N THR A 538 -5.27 11.30 -29.55
CA THR A 538 -4.75 9.96 -29.85
C THR A 538 -4.03 9.40 -28.63
N VAL A 539 -4.43 8.23 -28.14
CA VAL A 539 -3.68 7.48 -27.12
C VAL A 539 -2.85 6.39 -27.79
N ASN A 540 -1.72 6.03 -27.17
CA ASN A 540 -0.83 4.96 -27.60
C ASN A 540 -0.31 4.24 -26.35
N LEU A 541 -0.31 2.92 -26.34
CA LEU A 541 0.22 2.13 -25.23
C LEU A 541 1.70 1.79 -25.44
N LYS A 542 2.51 1.82 -24.38
CA LYS A 542 3.91 1.37 -24.37
C LYS A 542 4.18 0.44 -23.19
N GLU A 543 4.04 -0.85 -23.44
CA GLU A 543 4.37 -1.91 -22.49
C GLU A 543 5.90 -2.07 -22.34
N GLU A 544 6.42 -1.99 -21.11
CA GLU A 544 7.84 -2.25 -20.78
C GLU A 544 7.99 -3.06 -19.49
N ALA A 545 9.20 -3.58 -19.23
CA ALA A 545 9.51 -4.22 -17.96
C ALA A 545 9.54 -3.17 -16.82
N PHE A 546 9.08 -3.53 -15.63
CA PHE A 546 8.92 -2.58 -14.52
C PHE A 546 10.23 -1.86 -14.12
N THR A 547 11.37 -2.55 -14.12
CA THR A 547 12.68 -1.91 -13.88
C THR A 547 13.05 -0.88 -14.95
N THR A 548 12.61 -1.08 -16.19
CA THR A 548 12.72 -0.10 -17.28
C THR A 548 11.73 1.05 -17.10
N LEU A 549 10.54 0.81 -16.55
CA LEU A 549 9.57 1.85 -16.18
C LEU A 549 10.14 2.80 -15.12
N ILE A 550 10.70 2.26 -14.03
CA ILE A 550 11.36 3.05 -12.98
C ILE A 550 12.58 3.82 -13.51
N SER A 551 13.44 3.19 -14.31
CA SER A 551 14.58 3.89 -14.93
C SER A 551 14.14 5.00 -15.89
N ASN A 552 13.03 4.80 -16.62
CA ASN A 552 12.47 5.82 -17.51
C ASN A 552 11.86 7.01 -16.73
N ILE A 553 11.33 6.79 -15.52
CA ILE A 553 10.86 7.86 -14.60
C ILE A 553 12.01 8.79 -14.23
N ASP A 554 13.15 8.26 -13.78
CA ASP A 554 14.33 9.06 -13.43
C ASP A 554 14.88 9.84 -14.65
N GLY A 555 15.01 9.16 -15.79
CA GLY A 555 15.40 9.79 -17.06
C GLY A 555 14.47 10.93 -17.51
N THR A 556 13.19 10.89 -17.15
CA THR A 556 12.20 11.94 -17.45
C THR A 556 12.51 13.24 -16.72
N ILE A 557 13.00 13.16 -15.48
CA ILE A 557 13.28 14.32 -14.60
C ILE A 557 14.56 15.02 -15.03
N SER A 558 15.60 14.22 -15.30
CA SER A 558 16.98 14.67 -15.53
C SER A 558 17.24 15.21 -16.95
N SER A 559 16.51 14.74 -17.97
CA SER A 559 16.90 14.97 -19.37
C SER A 559 15.79 15.47 -20.32
N ASN A 560 14.51 15.42 -19.92
CA ASN A 560 13.35 15.57 -20.82
C ASN A 560 13.34 14.59 -22.03
N SER A 561 14.15 13.52 -22.03
CA SER A 561 14.22 12.61 -23.21
C SER A 561 13.06 11.60 -23.26
N ASN A 562 12.61 11.14 -22.09
CA ASN A 562 11.42 10.32 -21.93
C ASN A 562 10.20 11.22 -21.71
N LEU A 563 9.33 11.34 -22.71
CA LEU A 563 8.16 12.24 -22.69
C LEU A 563 6.83 11.51 -22.43
N TYR A 564 6.91 10.30 -21.88
CA TYR A 564 5.76 9.43 -21.63
C TYR A 564 4.87 9.96 -20.51
N GLN A 565 3.58 9.64 -20.59
CA GLN A 565 2.69 9.57 -19.43
C GLN A 565 2.86 8.15 -18.83
N ILE A 566 2.52 7.95 -17.56
CA ILE A 566 2.65 6.63 -16.92
C ILE A 566 1.33 6.22 -16.32
N GLY A 567 0.92 4.97 -16.52
CA GLY A 567 -0.22 4.36 -15.85
C GLY A 567 0.22 3.16 -15.04
N ASP A 568 -0.19 3.09 -13.78
CA ASP A 568 0.03 1.94 -12.91
C ASP A 568 -1.12 1.70 -11.93
N LEU A 569 -1.30 0.46 -11.47
CA LEU A 569 -2.35 0.02 -10.54
C LEU A 569 -1.73 -0.75 -9.37
N GLY A 570 -1.02 -0.06 -8.46
CA GLY A 570 -0.37 -0.78 -7.34
C GLY A 570 0.58 -0.02 -6.42
N ILE A 571 0.75 1.30 -6.53
CA ILE A 571 1.61 2.02 -5.56
C ILE A 571 0.87 2.13 -4.23
N SER A 572 1.49 1.68 -3.14
CA SER A 572 1.06 1.97 -1.77
C SER A 572 1.43 3.38 -1.34
N THR A 573 0.44 4.19 -0.93
CA THR A 573 0.73 5.29 -0.01
C THR A 573 0.78 4.74 1.42
N PRO A 574 1.79 5.09 2.24
CA PRO A 574 1.56 5.35 3.64
C PRO A 574 0.16 5.91 3.92
N ILE A 575 -0.52 5.24 4.84
CA ILE A 575 -1.64 5.84 5.53
C ILE A 575 -1.04 6.86 6.54
N GLY A 576 -1.86 7.62 7.27
CA GLY A 576 -1.44 8.65 8.23
C GLY A 576 -0.61 9.82 7.70
N ASP A 577 0.41 10.27 8.44
CA ASP A 577 1.12 11.55 8.24
C ASP A 577 1.85 11.61 6.89
N PRO A 578 1.29 12.29 5.87
CA PRO A 578 1.77 12.17 4.50
C PRO A 578 2.84 13.23 4.21
N ALA A 579 3.54 13.74 5.23
CA ALA A 579 4.37 14.93 5.09
C ALA A 579 5.63 14.71 4.25
N LEU A 580 6.25 13.53 4.31
CA LEU A 580 7.38 13.17 3.46
C LEU A 580 6.89 12.87 2.03
N ASP A 581 5.91 11.99 1.89
CA ASP A 581 5.23 11.64 0.64
C ASP A 581 4.83 12.90 -0.15
N CYS A 582 4.11 13.82 0.50
CA CYS A 582 3.67 15.08 -0.10
C CYS A 582 4.84 16.01 -0.43
N ARG A 583 5.95 16.00 0.34
CA ARG A 583 7.17 16.75 -0.01
C ARG A 583 7.76 16.20 -1.29
N ASP A 584 7.98 14.90 -1.36
CA ASP A 584 8.80 14.27 -2.41
C ASP A 584 8.02 14.11 -3.72
N SER A 585 6.74 13.81 -3.63
CA SER A 585 5.82 13.75 -4.76
C SER A 585 5.54 15.11 -5.43
N LEU A 586 5.84 16.24 -4.75
CA LEU A 586 5.53 17.60 -5.23
C LEU A 586 6.74 18.54 -5.37
N ASN A 587 7.86 18.28 -4.71
CA ASN A 587 9.03 19.14 -4.69
C ASN A 587 10.25 18.45 -5.36
N PRO A 588 10.56 18.74 -6.63
CA PRO A 588 11.60 18.06 -7.41
C PRO A 588 13.04 18.37 -6.95
N LYS A 589 13.23 18.98 -5.78
CA LYS A 589 14.51 19.10 -5.09
C LYS A 589 14.86 17.84 -4.28
N TYR A 590 13.86 17.15 -3.71
CA TYR A 590 14.10 16.16 -2.66
C TYR A 590 14.25 14.72 -3.15
N GLY A 591 13.84 14.42 -4.38
CA GLY A 591 14.06 13.11 -4.98
C GLY A 591 13.34 12.95 -6.31
N ILE A 592 13.24 11.70 -6.76
CA ILE A 592 12.28 11.29 -7.78
C ILE A 592 10.88 11.46 -7.16
N PRO A 593 9.98 12.29 -7.70
CA PRO A 593 8.57 12.17 -7.36
C PRO A 593 8.14 10.81 -7.90
N THR A 594 7.80 9.85 -7.06
CA THR A 594 7.52 8.48 -7.49
C THR A 594 6.14 8.36 -8.11
N ASP A 595 5.18 9.12 -7.59
CA ASP A 595 3.74 8.84 -7.72
C ASP A 595 2.99 9.96 -8.46
N SER A 596 2.88 11.17 -7.89
CA SER A 596 1.77 12.06 -8.26
C SER A 596 2.04 13.12 -9.34
N TYR A 597 3.29 13.54 -9.60
CA TYR A 597 3.52 14.74 -10.42
C TYR A 597 4.85 14.78 -11.20
N VAL A 598 4.88 15.59 -12.26
CA VAL A 598 6.11 16.07 -12.94
C VAL A 598 5.91 17.54 -13.30
N GLY A 599 6.63 18.45 -12.63
CA GLY A 599 6.51 19.91 -12.84
C GLY A 599 6.91 20.40 -14.24
N PRO A 600 6.62 21.67 -14.60
CA PRO A 600 6.20 22.77 -13.71
C PRO A 600 4.68 23.03 -13.68
N PHE A 601 4.21 23.58 -12.56
CA PHE A 601 2.80 23.95 -12.38
C PHE A 601 2.33 25.03 -13.37
N SER A 602 1.02 25.09 -13.61
CA SER A 602 0.40 26.20 -14.35
C SER A 602 0.10 27.37 -13.42
N SER A 603 -0.60 28.39 -13.93
CA SER A 603 -1.29 29.34 -13.06
C SER A 603 -2.44 28.68 -12.27
N MET A 604 -2.81 29.28 -11.14
CA MET A 604 -4.02 28.96 -10.38
C MET A 604 -4.59 30.23 -9.71
N VAL A 605 -5.85 30.21 -9.28
CA VAL A 605 -6.40 31.26 -8.42
C VAL A 605 -6.39 30.77 -6.97
N PHE A 606 -5.70 31.49 -6.08
CA PHE A 606 -5.63 31.19 -4.65
C PHE A 606 -5.87 32.47 -3.84
N ASN A 607 -6.77 32.42 -2.86
CA ASN A 607 -7.17 33.56 -2.01
C ASN A 607 -7.42 34.87 -2.82
N GLY A 608 -8.15 34.75 -3.92
CA GLY A 608 -8.51 35.87 -4.80
C GLY A 608 -7.40 36.41 -5.70
N LYS A 609 -6.21 35.78 -5.72
CA LYS A 609 -5.07 36.18 -6.55
C LYS A 609 -4.74 35.10 -7.57
N THR A 610 -4.46 35.49 -8.81
CA THR A 610 -3.89 34.59 -9.82
C THR A 610 -2.39 34.43 -9.57
N LEU A 611 -1.97 33.22 -9.23
CA LEU A 611 -0.57 32.81 -9.13
C LEU A 611 -0.08 32.32 -10.49
N ASN A 612 1.21 32.50 -10.80
CA ASN A 612 1.90 31.84 -11.92
C ASN A 612 2.51 30.49 -11.49
N GLY A 613 3.04 29.71 -12.45
CA GLY A 613 3.59 28.37 -12.18
C GLY A 613 4.69 28.31 -11.10
N THR A 614 5.58 29.29 -11.08
CA THR A 614 6.60 29.41 -10.01
C THR A 614 5.94 29.67 -8.66
N GLN A 615 4.98 30.60 -8.60
CA GLN A 615 4.25 30.92 -7.37
C GLN A 615 3.37 29.77 -6.87
N VAL A 616 2.90 28.87 -7.75
CA VAL A 616 2.22 27.63 -7.36
C VAL A 616 3.22 26.61 -6.81
N GLN A 617 4.38 26.42 -7.45
CA GLN A 617 5.46 25.60 -6.90
C GLN A 617 5.92 26.12 -5.53
N ASP A 618 6.07 27.44 -5.38
CA ASP A 618 6.41 28.09 -4.11
C ASP A 618 5.32 27.85 -3.05
N LEU A 619 4.03 27.94 -3.42
CA LEU A 619 2.92 27.65 -2.50
C LEU A 619 2.99 26.20 -2.00
N PHE A 620 3.15 25.24 -2.91
CA PHE A 620 3.23 23.81 -2.56
C PHE A 620 4.48 23.52 -1.71
N ASN A 621 5.65 24.02 -2.12
CA ASN A 621 6.90 23.89 -1.37
C ASN A 621 6.80 24.49 0.04
N ASN A 622 6.12 25.63 0.21
CA ASN A 622 5.90 26.23 1.53
C ASN A 622 4.95 25.40 2.39
N ILE A 623 3.90 24.79 1.82
CA ILE A 623 2.96 23.94 2.56
C ILE A 623 3.66 22.65 3.03
N THR A 624 4.34 21.92 2.13
CA THR A 624 5.05 20.69 2.49
C THR A 624 6.20 20.96 3.47
N ALA A 625 6.94 22.06 3.30
CA ALA A 625 7.95 22.48 4.26
C ALA A 625 7.38 22.84 5.65
N LYS A 626 6.15 23.38 5.75
CA LYS A 626 5.48 23.55 7.06
C LYS A 626 5.15 22.19 7.68
N MET A 627 4.60 21.25 6.90
CA MET A 627 4.18 19.93 7.37
C MET A 627 5.38 19.17 7.96
N VAL A 628 6.44 19.01 7.17
CA VAL A 628 7.71 18.34 7.55
C VAL A 628 8.40 19.01 8.75
N ASN A 629 8.13 20.29 8.99
CA ASN A 629 8.68 21.06 10.11
C ASN A 629 7.60 21.47 11.13
N SER A 630 6.50 20.72 11.24
CA SER A 630 5.43 20.96 12.22
C SER A 630 5.64 20.08 13.44
N ASN A 631 5.59 20.68 14.64
CA ASN A 631 5.46 19.95 15.92
C ASN A 631 3.99 19.93 16.42
N SER A 632 3.04 20.26 15.55
CA SER A 632 1.61 20.41 15.87
C SER A 632 0.77 19.55 14.93
N LEU A 633 0.12 18.53 15.49
CA LEU A 633 -0.72 17.59 14.73
C LEU A 633 -1.90 18.28 14.05
N SER A 634 -2.60 19.16 14.78
CA SER A 634 -3.73 19.92 14.22
C SER A 634 -3.30 20.88 13.11
N SER A 635 -2.08 21.42 13.18
CA SER A 635 -1.51 22.24 12.11
C SER A 635 -1.10 21.40 10.90
N ASN A 636 -0.50 20.22 11.10
CA ASN A 636 -0.13 19.33 10.00
C ASN A 636 -1.39 18.83 9.26
N VAL A 637 -2.36 18.27 10.00
CA VAL A 637 -3.65 17.82 9.45
C VAL A 637 -4.39 18.94 8.70
N HIS A 638 -4.29 20.20 9.14
CA HIS A 638 -4.88 21.34 8.42
C HIS A 638 -4.16 21.63 7.09
N GLU A 639 -2.84 21.76 7.11
CA GLU A 639 -2.03 22.03 5.91
C GLU A 639 -2.11 20.86 4.90
N ALA A 640 -2.18 19.61 5.36
CA ALA A 640 -2.39 18.41 4.55
C ALA A 640 -3.73 18.45 3.79
N LYS A 641 -4.84 18.71 4.49
CA LYS A 641 -6.18 18.80 3.87
C LYS A 641 -6.31 20.00 2.92
N GLN A 642 -5.58 21.09 3.20
CA GLN A 642 -5.42 22.19 2.25
C GLN A 642 -4.63 21.74 1.00
N LEU A 643 -3.52 21.03 1.18
CA LEU A 643 -2.66 20.56 0.08
C LEU A 643 -3.41 19.62 -0.87
N GLN A 644 -4.15 18.64 -0.34
CA GLN A 644 -5.02 17.74 -1.10
C GLN A 644 -6.01 18.51 -1.99
N SER A 645 -6.67 19.53 -1.42
CA SER A 645 -7.58 20.42 -2.16
C SER A 645 -6.87 21.19 -3.29
N LEU A 646 -5.59 21.53 -3.13
CA LEU A 646 -4.79 22.22 -4.15
C LEU A 646 -4.28 21.25 -5.22
N MET A 647 -3.86 20.04 -4.85
CA MET A 647 -3.47 18.95 -5.77
C MET A 647 -4.63 18.57 -6.69
N ILE A 648 -5.82 18.38 -6.13
CA ILE A 648 -7.07 18.15 -6.88
C ILE A 648 -7.37 19.32 -7.83
N GLN A 649 -7.28 20.57 -7.36
CA GLN A 649 -7.51 21.75 -8.20
C GLN A 649 -6.49 21.87 -9.35
N GLN A 650 -5.24 21.47 -9.12
CA GLN A 650 -4.22 21.40 -10.17
C GLN A 650 -4.30 20.13 -11.02
N ALA A 651 -5.09 19.11 -10.65
CA ALA A 651 -5.11 17.81 -11.31
C ALA A 651 -3.68 17.29 -11.56
N THR A 652 -2.93 17.06 -10.48
CA THR A 652 -1.53 16.59 -10.54
C THR A 652 -1.42 15.22 -11.23
N MET A 653 -2.31 14.30 -10.85
CA MET A 653 -2.53 12.98 -11.42
C MET A 653 -3.95 12.84 -12.00
N VAL A 654 -4.25 11.68 -12.58
CA VAL A 654 -5.58 11.08 -12.57
C VAL A 654 -5.56 9.94 -11.56
N ASN A 655 -6.31 10.01 -10.46
CA ASN A 655 -6.45 8.86 -9.55
C ASN A 655 -7.51 7.90 -10.12
N LEU A 656 -7.19 6.60 -10.18
CA LEU A 656 -8.06 5.55 -10.71
C LEU A 656 -8.85 4.80 -9.62
N GLY A 657 -8.42 4.92 -8.35
CA GLY A 657 -9.04 4.30 -7.17
C GLY A 657 -8.03 3.61 -6.27
N TYR A 658 -8.37 3.48 -4.99
CA TYR A 658 -7.63 2.69 -4.00
C TYR A 658 -8.16 1.25 -4.00
N PHE A 659 -7.30 0.25 -3.85
CA PHE A 659 -7.73 -1.16 -3.87
C PHE A 659 -8.29 -1.63 -2.53
N VAL A 660 -8.81 -2.87 -2.52
CA VAL A 660 -9.27 -3.57 -1.32
C VAL A 660 -8.56 -4.92 -1.29
N ASP A 661 -7.66 -5.09 -0.31
CA ASP A 661 -6.87 -6.31 -0.15
C ASP A 661 -7.80 -7.45 0.32
N LEU A 662 -7.97 -8.47 -0.51
CA LEU A 662 -8.69 -9.70 -0.18
C LEU A 662 -7.79 -10.63 0.63
N ILE A 663 -7.84 -10.57 1.96
CA ILE A 663 -6.94 -11.38 2.80
C ILE A 663 -7.62 -12.70 3.23
N PRO A 664 -7.11 -13.89 2.83
CA PRO A 664 -7.73 -15.18 3.10
C PRO A 664 -7.22 -15.82 4.40
N GLU A 665 -8.06 -15.91 5.43
CA GLU A 665 -7.68 -16.35 6.78
C GLU A 665 -8.12 -17.79 7.08
N GLN A 666 -7.24 -18.64 7.63
CA GLN A 666 -7.53 -20.05 7.94
C GLN A 666 -7.94 -20.28 9.41
N THR A 667 -9.25 -20.32 9.62
CA THR A 667 -9.89 -20.25 10.94
C THR A 667 -9.97 -21.60 11.67
N ASN A 668 -9.60 -22.72 11.03
CA ASN A 668 -9.48 -24.02 11.71
C ASN A 668 -8.18 -24.14 12.52
N GLY A 669 -7.10 -23.47 12.09
CA GLY A 669 -5.80 -23.49 12.75
C GLY A 669 -5.65 -22.38 13.78
N PHE A 670 -5.96 -21.15 13.37
CA PHE A 670 -5.65 -19.93 14.12
C PHE A 670 -6.88 -19.10 14.48
N THR A 671 -6.70 -18.28 15.51
CA THR A 671 -7.69 -17.38 16.12
C THR A 671 -7.08 -16.01 16.38
N ASN A 672 -7.92 -15.01 16.68
CA ASN A 672 -7.52 -13.66 17.07
C ASN A 672 -6.74 -12.88 15.99
N TYR A 673 -7.11 -13.08 14.71
CA TYR A 673 -6.86 -12.11 13.65
C TYR A 673 -7.46 -10.75 14.05
N SER A 674 -6.69 -9.67 13.96
CA SER A 674 -7.15 -8.29 14.12
C SER A 674 -7.50 -7.67 12.79
N HIS A 675 -8.61 -6.91 12.73
CA HIS A 675 -9.10 -6.25 11.52
C HIS A 675 -9.07 -4.72 11.67
N THR A 676 -8.12 -4.21 12.45
CA THR A 676 -7.99 -2.79 12.82
C THR A 676 -6.88 -2.03 12.08
N ASN A 677 -5.95 -2.71 11.40
CA ASN A 677 -4.86 -2.04 10.67
C ASN A 677 -5.15 -1.96 9.15
N PRO A 678 -5.31 -0.75 8.58
CA PRO A 678 -5.46 -0.55 7.14
C PRO A 678 -4.14 -0.36 6.36
N ASP A 679 -2.98 -0.31 7.01
CA ASP A 679 -1.64 -0.07 6.40
C ASP A 679 -1.24 -1.10 5.34
N ALA A 680 -0.05 -0.96 4.76
CA ALA A 680 0.50 -1.94 3.82
C ALA A 680 0.48 -3.38 4.38
N VAL A 681 0.26 -4.37 3.50
CA VAL A 681 -0.06 -5.75 3.89
C VAL A 681 1.02 -6.38 4.79
N TYR A 682 2.29 -5.99 4.63
CA TYR A 682 3.38 -6.46 5.51
C TYR A 682 3.25 -5.95 6.95
N LEU A 683 3.01 -4.65 7.15
CA LEU A 683 2.74 -4.07 8.48
C LEU A 683 1.45 -4.62 9.10
N TYR A 684 0.45 -4.92 8.28
CA TYR A 684 -0.73 -5.65 8.76
C TYR A 684 -0.33 -6.98 9.41
N TRP A 685 0.46 -7.83 8.73
CA TRP A 685 0.88 -9.13 9.28
C TRP A 685 1.83 -9.04 10.47
N TYR A 686 2.80 -8.11 10.46
CA TYR A 686 3.63 -7.79 11.64
C TYR A 686 2.76 -7.61 12.88
N TRP A 687 1.71 -6.79 12.76
CA TRP A 687 0.77 -6.58 13.85
C TRP A 687 -0.14 -7.79 14.15
N GLN A 688 -0.41 -8.68 13.18
CA GLN A 688 -1.12 -9.95 13.41
C GLN A 688 -0.29 -10.98 14.18
N PHE A 689 1.02 -11.08 14.00
CA PHE A 689 1.83 -12.11 14.68
C PHE A 689 1.88 -11.93 16.21
N PHE A 690 1.58 -10.73 16.70
CA PHE A 690 1.31 -10.45 18.12
C PHE A 690 -0.09 -10.86 18.59
N SER A 691 -1.11 -10.88 17.72
CA SER A 691 -2.49 -11.18 18.09
C SER A 691 -2.87 -12.65 17.89
N LEU A 692 -2.35 -13.30 16.85
CA LEU A 692 -2.68 -14.66 16.40
C LEU A 692 -2.45 -15.74 17.46
N GLU A 693 -3.45 -16.60 17.66
CA GLU A 693 -3.41 -17.72 18.60
C GLU A 693 -3.68 -19.05 17.89
N HIS A 694 -2.75 -20.00 17.98
CA HIS A 694 -2.95 -21.36 17.50
C HIS A 694 -3.96 -22.09 18.41
N THR A 695 -5.06 -22.56 17.82
CA THR A 695 -6.16 -23.13 18.59
C THR A 695 -5.79 -24.41 19.34
N LYS A 696 -6.49 -24.68 20.44
CA LYS A 696 -6.44 -25.98 21.16
C LYS A 696 -7.81 -26.62 21.37
N THR A 697 -8.86 -25.83 21.65
CA THR A 697 -10.26 -26.29 21.62
C THR A 697 -11.25 -25.11 21.69
N SER A 698 -11.60 -24.51 20.55
CA SER A 698 -12.82 -23.70 20.39
C SER A 698 -13.08 -23.41 18.91
N THR A 699 -14.33 -23.59 18.45
CA THR A 699 -14.76 -23.08 17.14
C THR A 699 -14.82 -21.55 17.22
N VAL A 700 -14.22 -20.85 16.25
CA VAL A 700 -14.24 -19.39 16.21
C VAL A 700 -15.68 -18.89 16.11
N LYS A 701 -16.11 -18.04 17.05
CA LYS A 701 -17.44 -17.45 17.05
C LYS A 701 -17.40 -16.02 16.55
N TYR A 702 -17.61 -15.87 15.25
CA TYR A 702 -17.99 -14.59 14.65
C TYR A 702 -19.34 -14.16 15.23
N PRO A 703 -19.44 -13.01 15.93
CA PRO A 703 -20.72 -12.52 16.44
C PRO A 703 -21.59 -11.90 15.34
N TYR A 704 -21.05 -11.75 14.12
CA TYR A 704 -21.76 -11.29 12.94
C TYR A 704 -21.71 -12.32 11.82
N HIS A 705 -22.88 -12.78 11.37
CA HIS A 705 -23.05 -13.45 10.09
C HIS A 705 -23.90 -12.55 9.21
N LEU A 706 -23.23 -11.75 8.36
CA LEU A 706 -23.92 -10.77 7.53
C LEU A 706 -24.68 -11.44 6.39
N THR A 707 -26.00 -11.29 6.42
CA THR A 707 -26.86 -11.49 5.26
C THR A 707 -27.07 -10.15 4.57
N VAL A 708 -26.59 -10.03 3.33
CA VAL A 708 -26.90 -8.90 2.45
C VAL A 708 -28.04 -9.30 1.51
N LYS A 709 -28.92 -8.35 1.19
CA LYS A 709 -29.95 -8.49 0.17
C LYS A 709 -29.99 -7.26 -0.70
N ALA A 710 -30.05 -7.45 -2.02
CA ALA A 710 -30.12 -6.38 -2.99
C ALA A 710 -31.52 -6.31 -3.62
N THR A 711 -32.01 -5.10 -3.91
CA THR A 711 -33.32 -4.89 -4.54
C THR A 711 -33.31 -3.65 -5.43
N VAL A 712 -33.73 -3.78 -6.68
CA VAL A 712 -33.77 -2.69 -7.68
C VAL A 712 -35.11 -1.95 -7.63
N SER A 713 -35.09 -0.62 -7.70
CA SER A 713 -36.32 0.21 -7.64
C SER A 713 -37.22 0.14 -8.88
N SER A 714 -36.68 -0.18 -10.06
CA SER A 714 -37.43 -0.23 -11.33
C SER A 714 -37.53 -1.64 -11.96
N GLY A 715 -37.13 -2.69 -11.23
CA GLY A 715 -37.00 -4.06 -11.76
C GLY A 715 -35.60 -4.35 -12.32
N THR A 716 -35.38 -5.53 -12.90
CA THR A 716 -34.05 -5.93 -13.42
C THR A 716 -33.80 -5.51 -14.87
N THR A 717 -34.83 -5.30 -15.69
CA THR A 717 -34.67 -4.74 -17.03
C THR A 717 -34.54 -3.21 -16.97
N GLN A 718 -33.46 -2.65 -17.52
CA GLN A 718 -33.21 -1.20 -17.59
C GLN A 718 -32.97 -0.75 -19.02
N TYR A 719 -33.10 0.54 -19.29
CA TYR A 719 -33.03 1.08 -20.65
C TYR A 719 -32.12 2.31 -20.76
N ASP A 720 -31.71 2.66 -21.97
CA ASP A 720 -30.79 3.78 -22.22
C ASP A 720 -31.37 5.12 -21.69
N ASN A 721 -30.53 5.88 -20.98
CA ASN A 721 -30.87 7.10 -20.22
C ASN A 721 -31.84 6.90 -19.04
N GLU A 722 -32.01 5.67 -18.53
CA GLU A 722 -32.81 5.42 -17.32
C GLU A 722 -31.99 5.57 -16.03
N THR A 723 -32.55 6.27 -15.04
CA THR A 723 -32.00 6.36 -13.68
C THR A 723 -32.70 5.40 -12.74
N SER A 724 -31.94 4.65 -11.94
CA SER A 724 -32.49 3.71 -10.96
C SER A 724 -31.64 3.63 -9.67
N THR A 725 -32.01 2.75 -8.76
CA THR A 725 -31.38 2.57 -7.46
C THR A 725 -31.45 1.10 -7.03
N ILE A 726 -30.31 0.56 -6.59
CA ILE A 726 -30.26 -0.70 -5.83
C ILE A 726 -30.16 -0.36 -4.35
N SER A 727 -31.05 -0.93 -3.54
CA SER A 727 -30.96 -0.89 -2.08
C SER A 727 -30.30 -2.17 -1.59
N PHE A 728 -29.12 -2.05 -0.97
CA PHE A 728 -28.43 -3.13 -0.27
C PHE A 728 -28.81 -3.09 1.20
N THR A 729 -29.48 -4.13 1.68
CA THR A 729 -29.93 -4.28 3.07
C THR A 729 -29.03 -5.28 3.78
N VAL A 730 -28.40 -4.85 4.87
CA VAL A 730 -27.40 -5.60 5.63
C VAL A 730 -27.97 -5.98 7.00
N THR A 731 -27.97 -7.27 7.30
CA THR A 731 -28.53 -7.82 8.55
C THR A 731 -27.60 -8.85 9.18
N ASN A 732 -27.44 -8.82 10.50
CA ASN A 732 -26.86 -9.92 11.26
C ASN A 732 -27.99 -10.86 11.69
N GLY A 733 -28.13 -11.99 11.00
CA GLY A 733 -29.33 -12.84 11.09
C GLY A 733 -30.59 -12.08 10.63
N THR A 734 -31.34 -11.53 11.58
CA THR A 734 -32.53 -10.69 11.32
C THR A 734 -32.39 -9.24 11.77
N THR A 735 -31.31 -8.88 12.50
CA THR A 735 -31.12 -7.53 13.04
C THR A 735 -30.40 -6.64 12.03
N PRO A 736 -30.94 -5.46 11.65
CA PRO A 736 -30.24 -4.54 10.76
C PRO A 736 -28.91 -4.04 11.33
N VAL A 737 -27.89 -3.91 10.48
CA VAL A 737 -26.56 -3.42 10.89
C VAL A 737 -26.36 -2.01 10.38
N SER A 738 -26.40 -1.03 11.30
CA SER A 738 -26.13 0.38 11.00
C SER A 738 -24.63 0.67 10.94
N GLY A 739 -24.19 1.52 10.02
CA GLY A 739 -22.78 1.91 9.90
C GLY A 739 -21.89 0.87 9.20
N ALA A 740 -22.42 -0.28 8.82
CA ALA A 740 -21.74 -1.20 7.90
C ALA A 740 -21.45 -0.50 6.56
N THR A 741 -20.24 -0.69 6.04
CA THR A 741 -19.85 -0.27 4.68
C THR A 741 -20.39 -1.27 3.69
N VAL A 742 -20.80 -0.80 2.51
CA VAL A 742 -21.15 -1.62 1.35
C VAL A 742 -20.33 -1.14 0.15
N LEU A 743 -19.45 -2.01 -0.34
CA LEU A 743 -18.70 -1.85 -1.59
C LEU A 743 -19.54 -2.39 -2.76
N VAL A 744 -19.51 -1.73 -3.91
CA VAL A 744 -20.34 -2.08 -5.08
C VAL A 744 -19.51 -2.32 -6.33
N GLY A 745 -19.47 -3.58 -6.78
CA GLY A 745 -18.95 -3.99 -8.09
C GLY A 745 -20.04 -4.04 -9.17
N ILE A 746 -19.63 -3.92 -10.42
CA ILE A 746 -20.46 -4.01 -11.63
C ILE A 746 -19.66 -4.76 -12.70
N ALA A 747 -19.89 -6.06 -12.84
CA ALA A 747 -19.37 -6.83 -13.96
C ALA A 747 -20.29 -6.62 -15.18
N ALA A 748 -19.87 -5.73 -16.08
CA ALA A 748 -20.48 -5.47 -17.39
C ALA A 748 -19.55 -5.94 -18.52
N THR A 749 -20.10 -6.21 -19.71
CA THR A 749 -19.31 -6.61 -20.89
C THR A 749 -18.66 -5.40 -21.57
N TYR A 750 -19.28 -4.21 -21.46
CA TYR A 750 -18.76 -2.99 -22.07
C TYR A 750 -18.63 -1.81 -21.09
N GLY A 751 -17.48 -1.15 -21.15
CA GLY A 751 -17.18 -0.01 -20.29
C GLY A 751 -17.97 1.25 -20.61
N GLY A 752 -18.49 1.88 -19.55
CA GLY A 752 -19.09 3.21 -19.60
C GLY A 752 -20.58 3.33 -19.33
N ILE A 753 -21.30 2.20 -19.27
CA ILE A 753 -22.77 2.19 -19.32
C ILE A 753 -23.41 2.79 -18.06
N PHE A 754 -22.73 2.75 -16.92
CA PHE A 754 -23.27 3.25 -15.66
C PHE A 754 -22.57 4.54 -15.24
N ASN A 755 -23.28 5.65 -15.34
CA ASN A 755 -22.90 6.89 -14.68
C ASN A 755 -23.25 6.79 -13.19
N ILE A 756 -22.22 6.72 -12.33
CA ILE A 756 -22.34 6.45 -10.89
C ILE A 756 -21.46 7.40 -10.08
N THR A 757 -21.88 7.69 -8.84
CA THR A 757 -21.23 8.71 -7.99
C THR A 757 -20.41 8.15 -6.83
N SER A 758 -20.57 6.87 -6.47
CA SER A 758 -19.73 6.15 -5.50
C SER A 758 -19.95 4.65 -5.57
N THR A 759 -18.87 3.86 -5.48
CA THR A 759 -18.91 2.41 -5.19
C THR A 759 -18.91 2.11 -3.68
N ASN A 760 -18.52 3.07 -2.84
CA ASN A 760 -18.46 2.93 -1.38
C ASN A 760 -19.67 3.65 -0.74
N LEU A 761 -20.46 2.89 0.03
CA LEU A 761 -21.70 3.34 0.66
C LEU A 761 -21.70 2.97 2.15
N THR A 762 -22.42 3.73 2.98
CA THR A 762 -22.64 3.38 4.39
C THR A 762 -24.11 3.11 4.65
N THR A 763 -24.41 2.05 5.40
CA THR A 763 -25.76 1.70 5.83
C THR A 763 -26.31 2.67 6.87
N ASN A 764 -27.57 3.06 6.70
CA ASN A 764 -28.32 3.83 7.68
C ASN A 764 -28.78 2.98 8.89
N SER A 765 -29.50 3.58 9.84
CA SER A 765 -30.04 2.92 11.03
C SER A 765 -30.98 1.73 10.77
N ASN A 766 -31.50 1.59 9.54
CA ASN A 766 -32.31 0.44 9.10
C ASN A 766 -31.48 -0.62 8.36
N GLY A 767 -30.14 -0.53 8.40
CA GLY A 767 -29.23 -1.43 7.69
C GLY A 767 -29.22 -1.26 6.16
N VAL A 768 -29.75 -0.14 5.62
CA VAL A 768 -29.87 0.06 4.17
C VAL A 768 -28.83 1.04 3.65
N ALA A 769 -28.06 0.61 2.66
CA ALA A 769 -27.24 1.44 1.77
C ALA A 769 -27.92 1.55 0.39
N GLN A 770 -27.80 2.69 -0.30
CA GLN A 770 -28.43 2.93 -1.60
C GLN A 770 -27.42 3.27 -2.68
N PHE A 771 -27.28 2.38 -3.65
CA PHE A 771 -26.49 2.57 -4.86
C PHE A 771 -27.34 3.20 -5.95
N LYS A 772 -26.95 4.37 -6.46
CA LYS A 772 -27.70 5.11 -7.50
C LYS A 772 -26.90 5.15 -8.79
N TYR A 773 -27.59 4.91 -9.91
CA TYR A 773 -26.98 4.86 -11.23
C TYR A 773 -27.90 5.39 -12.31
N GLU A 774 -27.29 5.83 -13.41
CA GLU A 774 -27.95 6.22 -14.65
C GLU A 774 -27.32 5.42 -15.81
N VAL A 775 -28.13 4.72 -16.59
CA VAL A 775 -27.73 3.89 -17.73
C VAL A 775 -27.51 4.78 -18.96
N LYS A 776 -26.41 4.60 -19.70
CA LYS A 776 -26.04 5.43 -20.86
C LYS A 776 -25.35 4.63 -21.97
N ASP A 777 -25.35 5.23 -23.15
CA ASP A 777 -24.50 4.89 -24.30
C ASP A 777 -24.69 3.45 -24.86
N LEU A 778 -25.79 2.78 -24.48
CA LEU A 778 -26.18 1.47 -25.02
C LEU A 778 -26.35 1.48 -26.55
N ASN A 779 -26.71 2.64 -27.11
CA ASN A 779 -26.89 2.81 -28.56
C ASN A 779 -25.58 3.15 -29.32
N THR A 780 -24.47 3.45 -28.63
CA THR A 780 -23.17 3.74 -29.29
C THR A 780 -22.24 2.53 -29.32
N LEU A 781 -22.48 1.56 -28.43
CA LEU A 781 -21.77 0.28 -28.42
C LEU A 781 -22.30 -0.65 -29.54
N LEU A 782 -21.40 -0.96 -30.48
CA LEU A 782 -21.51 -2.00 -31.52
C LEU A 782 -22.28 -1.63 -32.80
N VAL A 783 -21.59 -0.92 -33.69
CA VAL A 783 -21.59 -1.30 -35.11
C VAL A 783 -20.50 -2.35 -35.30
N THR A 784 -20.88 -3.62 -35.47
CA THR A 784 -19.98 -4.63 -36.03
C THR A 784 -20.45 -5.05 -37.41
N THR A 785 -19.53 -5.00 -38.38
CA THR A 785 -19.74 -5.55 -39.72
C THR A 785 -19.35 -7.02 -39.72
N ASN A 786 -20.26 -7.88 -40.18
CA ASN A 786 -19.91 -9.26 -40.52
C ASN A 786 -19.07 -9.29 -41.82
N SER A 787 -18.65 -10.48 -42.27
CA SER A 787 -17.87 -10.65 -43.51
C SER A 787 -18.62 -10.30 -44.81
N THR A 788 -19.86 -9.80 -44.73
CA THR A 788 -20.65 -9.26 -45.84
C THR A 788 -21.07 -7.80 -45.61
N GLY A 789 -20.48 -7.10 -44.62
CA GLY A 789 -20.73 -5.67 -44.36
C GLY A 789 -22.04 -5.34 -43.65
N VAL A 790 -22.78 -6.33 -43.17
CA VAL A 790 -24.07 -6.12 -42.47
C VAL A 790 -23.83 -5.72 -41.02
N VAL A 791 -24.49 -4.66 -40.58
CA VAL A 791 -24.51 -4.19 -39.19
C VAL A 791 -25.34 -5.14 -38.34
N VAL A 792 -24.76 -5.65 -37.25
CA VAL A 792 -25.48 -6.42 -36.23
C VAL A 792 -25.63 -5.57 -34.97
N HIS A 793 -26.86 -5.14 -34.67
CA HIS A 793 -27.21 -4.61 -33.36
C HIS A 793 -27.29 -5.74 -32.34
N VAL A 794 -26.74 -5.54 -31.15
CA VAL A 794 -26.96 -6.45 -30.02
C VAL A 794 -28.28 -6.08 -29.34
N SER A 795 -29.10 -7.09 -29.02
CA SER A 795 -30.46 -6.89 -28.51
C SER A 795 -30.52 -6.42 -27.05
N SER A 796 -29.52 -6.83 -26.26
CA SER A 796 -29.44 -6.62 -24.82
C SER A 796 -28.04 -6.93 -24.30
N GLU A 797 -27.69 -6.40 -23.14
CA GLU A 797 -26.50 -6.77 -22.37
C GLU A 797 -26.90 -7.13 -20.95
N ASP A 798 -26.42 -8.27 -20.45
CA ASP A 798 -26.65 -8.68 -19.06
C ASP A 798 -25.46 -8.28 -18.19
N VAL A 799 -25.74 -7.66 -17.05
CA VAL A 799 -24.76 -7.01 -16.15
C VAL A 799 -25.01 -7.44 -14.71
N ASN A 800 -23.95 -7.83 -13.99
CA ASN A 800 -24.04 -8.24 -12.59
C ASN A 800 -23.54 -7.14 -11.65
N ILE A 801 -24.44 -6.57 -10.85
CA ILE A 801 -24.10 -5.59 -9.80
C ILE A 801 -24.05 -6.29 -8.43
N THR A 802 -22.88 -6.32 -7.80
CA THR A 802 -22.65 -7.00 -6.51
C THR A 802 -22.39 -5.98 -5.41
N GLY A 803 -23.20 -6.01 -4.35
CA GLY A 803 -22.93 -5.28 -3.11
C GLY A 803 -22.35 -6.19 -2.04
N ILE A 804 -21.22 -5.81 -1.46
CA ILE A 804 -20.47 -6.56 -0.45
C ILE A 804 -20.42 -5.72 0.82
N ALA A 805 -20.93 -6.26 1.93
CA ALA A 805 -21.03 -5.55 3.19
C ALA A 805 -20.07 -6.08 4.25
N GLU A 806 -19.55 -5.15 5.04
CA GLU A 806 -18.69 -5.40 6.22
C GLU A 806 -18.97 -4.38 7.33
N ILE A 807 -18.42 -4.60 8.52
CA ILE A 807 -18.56 -3.69 9.68
C ILE A 807 -17.24 -2.95 9.94
N PRO A 808 -17.12 -1.66 9.58
CA PRO A 808 -15.89 -0.88 9.75
C PRO A 808 -15.43 -0.83 11.21
N GLY A 809 -14.13 -1.09 11.43
CA GLY A 809 -13.50 -0.98 12.74
C GLY A 809 -13.97 -1.99 13.80
N SER A 810 -14.75 -3.00 13.42
CA SER A 810 -15.08 -4.10 14.34
C SER A 810 -13.87 -5.02 14.50
N THR A 811 -13.45 -5.29 15.74
CA THR A 811 -12.51 -6.39 16.07
C THR A 811 -13.15 -7.78 15.96
N THR A 812 -14.38 -7.84 15.46
CA THR A 812 -15.17 -9.06 15.28
C THR A 812 -15.99 -8.92 14.00
N VAL A 813 -15.41 -9.28 12.87
CA VAL A 813 -16.01 -9.02 11.55
C VAL A 813 -16.83 -10.22 11.08
N GLY A 814 -17.84 -9.94 10.26
CA GLY A 814 -18.39 -10.90 9.31
C GLY A 814 -18.63 -10.14 8.01
N SER A 815 -18.32 -10.77 6.88
CA SER A 815 -18.60 -10.25 5.55
C SER A 815 -19.83 -10.94 4.95
N GLY A 816 -20.44 -10.34 3.92
CA GLY A 816 -21.55 -10.92 3.18
C GLY A 816 -21.80 -10.18 1.88
N ASN A 817 -22.43 -10.81 0.88
CA ASN A 817 -22.66 -10.19 -0.43
C ASN A 817 -24.06 -10.47 -0.99
N ALA A 818 -24.46 -9.67 -1.98
CA ALA A 818 -25.63 -9.91 -2.80
C ALA A 818 -25.42 -9.37 -4.23
N THR A 819 -25.61 -10.22 -5.22
CA THR A 819 -25.54 -9.87 -6.65
C THR A 819 -26.94 -9.70 -7.23
N VAL A 820 -27.09 -8.73 -8.13
CA VAL A 820 -28.26 -8.51 -8.97
C VAL A 820 -27.84 -8.60 -10.43
N GLU A 821 -28.49 -9.46 -11.19
CA GLU A 821 -28.42 -9.49 -12.65
C GLU A 821 -29.41 -8.47 -13.22
N LEU A 822 -28.92 -7.56 -14.07
CA LEU A 822 -29.70 -6.57 -14.82
C LEU A 822 -29.60 -6.88 -16.32
N THR A 823 -30.73 -6.84 -17.02
CA THR A 823 -30.75 -6.92 -18.49
C THR A 823 -30.94 -5.50 -19.04
N LEU A 824 -29.93 -4.97 -19.70
CA LEU A 824 -29.93 -3.65 -20.30
C LEU A 824 -30.43 -3.73 -21.75
N MET A 825 -31.32 -2.83 -22.14
CA MET A 825 -31.91 -2.79 -23.48
C MET A 825 -31.81 -1.39 -24.11
N PRO A 826 -31.34 -1.24 -25.37
CA PRO A 826 -31.13 0.08 -25.96
C PRO A 826 -32.39 0.95 -26.12
N ASN A 827 -33.59 0.34 -26.13
CA ASN A 827 -34.88 1.02 -26.31
C ASN A 827 -35.98 0.35 -25.49
N LYS A 828 -36.90 1.13 -24.90
CA LYS A 828 -38.10 0.61 -24.23
C LYS A 828 -39.07 -0.02 -25.26
N PRO A 829 -39.71 -1.16 -24.96
CA PRO A 829 -40.78 -1.70 -25.79
C PRO A 829 -41.88 -0.67 -25.97
N VAL A 830 -42.16 -0.29 -27.22
CA VAL A 830 -43.21 0.69 -27.51
C VAL A 830 -44.57 0.05 -27.20
N THR A 831 -45.17 0.43 -26.07
CA THR A 831 -46.52 0.02 -25.70
C THR A 831 -47.47 0.33 -26.85
N ALA A 832 -48.16 -0.69 -27.35
CA ALA A 832 -48.75 -0.68 -28.69
C ALA A 832 -49.63 0.56 -28.97
N VAL A 833 -49.15 1.43 -29.86
CA VAL A 833 -49.94 2.53 -30.40
C VAL A 833 -51.09 1.95 -31.23
N THR A 834 -52.30 2.41 -30.97
CA THR A 834 -53.52 1.96 -31.67
C THR A 834 -53.40 2.13 -33.19
N THR A 835 -53.81 1.11 -33.91
CA THR A 835 -53.78 0.97 -35.39
C THR A 835 -53.98 2.28 -36.17
N ALA A 836 -52.94 2.73 -36.85
CA ALA A 836 -53.00 3.64 -37.98
C ALA A 836 -52.37 2.95 -39.19
N ASN A 837 -53.10 2.87 -40.31
CA ASN A 837 -52.70 2.06 -41.46
C ASN A 837 -51.52 2.70 -42.22
N TYR A 838 -50.38 2.01 -42.24
CA TYR A 838 -49.34 2.20 -43.24
C TYR A 838 -49.08 0.85 -43.93
N THR A 839 -49.10 0.85 -45.27
CA THR A 839 -49.00 -0.35 -46.10
C THR A 839 -47.61 -0.96 -46.04
N THR A 840 -47.52 -2.20 -45.55
CA THR A 840 -46.29 -2.98 -45.47
C THR A 840 -45.97 -3.71 -46.78
N ASP A 841 -44.84 -3.36 -47.41
CA ASP A 841 -44.12 -4.25 -48.31
C ASP A 841 -42.90 -4.83 -47.57
N TYR A 842 -43.13 -5.88 -46.78
CA TYR A 842 -42.07 -6.76 -46.27
C TYR A 842 -42.55 -8.21 -46.33
N ILE A 843 -41.85 -9.03 -47.12
CA ILE A 843 -42.22 -10.43 -47.35
C ILE A 843 -41.80 -11.28 -46.13
N VAL A 844 -42.79 -11.93 -45.52
CA VAL A 844 -42.57 -12.93 -44.46
C VAL A 844 -42.24 -14.29 -45.08
N ALA A 845 -41.18 -14.93 -44.59
CA ALA A 845 -40.88 -16.33 -44.86
C ALA A 845 -40.43 -17.04 -43.57
N GLY A 846 -41.40 -17.37 -42.71
CA GLY A 846 -41.17 -18.21 -41.54
C GLY A 846 -41.46 -19.68 -41.83
N VAL A 847 -40.75 -20.60 -41.16
CA VAL A 847 -41.12 -22.02 -41.08
C VAL A 847 -41.24 -22.39 -39.60
N VAL A 848 -42.45 -22.78 -39.19
CA VAL A 848 -42.72 -23.31 -37.85
C VAL A 848 -42.79 -24.82 -37.92
N VAL A 849 -42.07 -25.50 -37.03
CA VAL A 849 -42.35 -26.89 -36.65
C VAL A 849 -42.37 -26.96 -35.13
N ALA A 850 -43.51 -27.32 -34.56
CA ALA A 850 -43.69 -27.52 -33.12
C ALA A 850 -44.12 -28.96 -32.86
N VAL A 851 -43.40 -29.67 -31.97
CA VAL A 851 -43.77 -31.03 -31.53
C VAL A 851 -43.43 -31.22 -30.05
N GLY A 852 -44.44 -31.58 -29.25
CA GLY A 852 -44.32 -32.51 -28.12
C GLY A 852 -43.59 -32.05 -26.85
N VAL A 853 -44.35 -31.76 -25.79
CA VAL A 853 -43.86 -31.76 -24.40
C VAL A 853 -44.08 -33.14 -23.77
N VAL A 854 -43.05 -33.71 -23.15
CA VAL A 854 -43.17 -34.73 -22.09
C VAL A 854 -42.11 -34.45 -21.02
N ALA A 855 -42.46 -34.63 -19.74
CA ALA A 855 -41.59 -34.30 -18.61
C ALA A 855 -40.74 -35.49 -18.12
N GLY A 856 -39.62 -35.18 -17.44
CA GLY A 856 -38.75 -36.12 -16.74
C GLY A 856 -37.74 -35.35 -15.87
N ALA A 857 -37.37 -35.88 -14.70
CA ALA A 857 -36.67 -35.12 -13.66
C ALA A 857 -35.46 -35.87 -13.03
N ALA A 858 -34.73 -35.13 -12.19
CA ALA A 858 -33.82 -35.59 -11.12
C ALA A 858 -32.41 -36.12 -11.47
N PHE A 859 -31.41 -35.33 -11.09
CA PHE A 859 -30.36 -35.62 -10.08
C PHE A 859 -29.49 -36.92 -10.10
N VAL A 860 -28.24 -36.70 -9.67
CA VAL A 860 -27.38 -37.58 -8.82
C VAL A 860 -26.52 -38.71 -9.48
N VAL A 861 -25.21 -38.40 -9.52
CA VAL A 861 -24.04 -39.22 -9.08
C VAL A 861 -23.70 -40.59 -9.70
N MET A 862 -22.51 -40.61 -10.34
CA MET A 862 -21.46 -41.66 -10.36
C MET A 862 -21.78 -43.12 -9.95
N ARG A 863 -21.55 -44.09 -10.87
CA ARG A 863 -20.31 -44.92 -10.90
C ARG A 863 -20.24 -45.89 -12.12
N LYS A 864 -19.03 -46.44 -12.35
CA LYS A 864 -18.61 -47.48 -13.33
C LYS A 864 -19.20 -48.88 -12.94
N PRO A 865 -19.18 -49.98 -13.76
CA PRO A 865 -18.15 -50.30 -14.79
C PRO A 865 -18.47 -51.21 -16.02
N LYS A 866 -17.55 -51.18 -17.01
CA LYS A 866 -16.93 -52.29 -17.80
C LYS A 866 -17.76 -53.39 -18.55
N ILE A 867 -17.48 -53.44 -19.87
CA ILE A 867 -16.96 -54.60 -20.67
C ILE A 867 -17.93 -55.63 -21.32
N LYS A 868 -17.76 -55.78 -22.65
CA LYS A 868 -18.14 -56.88 -23.57
C LYS A 868 -19.63 -57.15 -23.80
N SER A 869 -20.04 -57.73 -24.94
CA SER A 869 -19.26 -58.21 -26.10
C SER A 869 -18.60 -57.10 -26.92
#